data_AF-A0AAN9C450-F1
#
_entry.id   AF-A0AAN9C450-F1
#
_cell.length_a   1.000
_cell.length_b   1.000
_cell.length_c   1.000
_cell.angle_alpha   90.00
_cell.angle_beta   90.00
_cell.angle_gamma   90.00
#
_symmetry.space_group_name_H-M   'P 1'
#
loop_
_entity.id
_entity.type
_entity.pdbx_description
1 polymer ?
#
loop_
_entity_poly.entity_id
_entity_poly.type
_entity_poly.pdbx_seq_one_letter_code
_entity_poly.pdbx_strand_id
1 'polypeptide(L)'
;MTFIEKKTYISTFRFELKPPLEEPRRTEKRGKLKHRCLKTETTDTEKMSPKNTLDRVKTSTDVILNKTSSGSSGVVVEFLDPQEPVVSRVGGSARLHCRFRSSGPVAFCWIRDGEKVVLAGPRARVESSRSSSTLVLSKLLSGDAGRYSLFVRNRGGTAHWTASLSVIDCPDPPASSPFVSQLTGKSLVLSWSGPSFDGGSAVTAYVVERQRLDQHEPGDWTVLTDQCRNTSYRVRSGLDLQGQYRFRVRACNAVGVSDPSEDSDCIKMNTAVEPQQEVTSYVEVVTDTTHKVRDHYHVHEKLGTGKFGDVFRMTHKQTGRVCAGKIYRARVSKDKMAAREEIKLMNELRHPKLVQCLAAYDTSSEIVMVLEYIAGGELFERIVDENFEHTEPNSVKYMRQILEGVQYMHSKHIIHLDLKPENIVCVNGTGTLLKIIDFGLARKQEPGKQLLVLHGTPEFVAPEVINFEPVDLATDLWSIGVICYILLSGESPFQGNNDAETLALVTAAQWEFNPESFDDITDEAKDFISGLLMKDTRARLSCEKALAHPWIALFDDSNSRSTKSLNKDKMRRFLARQKWKKTGKALLALKRMARCSKSDGTLSPISIDELGKEAEQAVASLEKQLWAEPRFHQALRDLTESRGATVNLACTIHGYPDPEVIWLFDEAPLKKSGRVQMNYENNGICTLTLARVQPGDSGIYKCCASNSLGQAQCSARLTVGL
;
A
#
# COMPACT_ATOMS: atom_id res chain seq x y z
N MET A 1 48.82 -0.39 -26.04
CA MET A 1 48.82 -0.74 -24.61
C MET A 1 50.00 -0.05 -23.94
N THR A 2 49.77 1.03 -23.20
CA THR A 2 50.51 1.40 -21.97
C THR A 2 49.81 2.58 -21.30
N PHE A 3 49.59 2.42 -20.00
CA PHE A 3 49.07 3.38 -19.02
C PHE A 3 49.99 4.60 -18.84
N ILE A 4 49.41 5.79 -18.58
CA ILE A 4 49.95 6.79 -17.63
C ILE A 4 48.80 7.52 -16.91
N GLU A 5 48.97 7.66 -15.59
CA GLU A 5 48.10 8.26 -14.58
C GLU A 5 48.07 9.81 -14.52
N LYS A 6 46.96 10.31 -13.96
CA LYS A 6 46.77 11.43 -12.98
C LYS A 6 47.44 12.80 -13.21
N LYS A 7 46.63 13.86 -13.06
CA LYS A 7 46.78 14.84 -11.95
C LYS A 7 45.56 15.75 -11.76
N THR A 8 45.07 15.77 -10.53
CA THR A 8 44.09 16.71 -9.95
C THR A 8 44.82 17.97 -9.47
N TYR A 9 44.23 19.16 -9.65
CA TYR A 9 44.60 20.38 -8.91
C TYR A 9 43.37 21.01 -8.28
N ILE A 10 43.48 21.26 -6.98
CA ILE A 10 42.55 22.00 -6.12
C ILE A 10 42.98 23.47 -6.15
N SER A 11 42.04 24.41 -6.27
CA SER A 11 42.27 25.80 -5.87
C SER A 11 41.12 26.33 -5.00
N THR A 12 41.51 26.79 -3.82
CA THR A 12 40.73 27.51 -2.81
C THR A 12 40.47 28.95 -3.21
N PHE A 13 39.25 29.46 -2.98
CA PHE A 13 39.00 30.90 -2.87
C PHE A 13 38.04 31.22 -1.71
N ARG A 14 38.51 32.12 -0.82
CA ARG A 14 37.80 32.78 0.28
C ARG A 14 36.85 33.85 -0.28
N PHE A 15 35.71 34.04 0.36
CA PHE A 15 34.89 35.25 0.22
C PHE A 15 34.81 36.01 1.55
N GLU A 16 35.24 37.27 1.53
CA GLU A 16 35.04 38.28 2.57
C GLU A 16 33.68 38.97 2.35
N LEU A 17 32.92 39.15 3.43
CA LEU A 17 31.64 39.87 3.43
C LEU A 17 31.89 41.36 3.71
N LYS A 18 31.37 42.24 2.85
CA LYS A 18 31.20 43.69 3.09
C LYS A 18 29.72 44.03 3.35
N PRO A 19 29.43 45.11 4.12
CA PRO A 19 28.12 45.38 4.71
C PRO A 19 27.15 46.11 3.76
N PRO A 20 25.84 46.18 4.09
CA PRO A 20 24.81 46.65 3.18
C PRO A 20 24.73 48.19 3.09
N LEU A 21 24.39 48.65 1.88
CA LEU A 21 24.13 50.05 1.52
C LEU A 21 22.71 50.47 1.89
N GLU A 22 22.59 51.75 2.28
CA GLU A 22 21.39 52.47 2.67
C GLU A 22 20.39 52.68 1.50
N GLU A 23 19.09 52.60 1.79
CA GLU A 23 18.01 53.09 0.92
C GLU A 23 17.50 54.48 1.36
N PRO A 24 17.10 55.36 0.42
CA PRO A 24 16.67 56.71 0.73
C PRO A 24 15.17 56.83 1.06
N ARG A 25 14.87 57.79 1.95
CA ARG A 25 13.53 58.22 2.38
C ARG A 25 12.77 58.99 1.28
N ARG A 26 11.44 58.80 1.21
CA ARG A 26 10.42 59.87 0.98
C ARG A 26 9.01 59.35 1.30
N THR A 27 8.45 59.74 2.45
CA THR A 27 7.38 60.77 2.67
C THR A 27 5.94 60.30 2.47
N GLU A 28 5.27 60.12 3.62
CA GLU A 28 3.90 60.49 3.99
C GLU A 28 2.74 60.31 2.99
N LYS A 29 1.69 59.59 3.41
CA LYS A 29 0.47 60.23 3.93
C LYS A 29 -0.44 59.28 4.72
N ARG A 30 -1.07 59.90 5.72
CA ARG A 30 -1.91 59.37 6.80
C ARG A 30 -3.25 58.82 6.32
N GLY A 31 -3.72 57.79 7.03
CA GLY A 31 -5.13 57.40 7.15
C GLY A 31 -5.35 56.64 8.46
N LYS A 32 -5.68 57.37 9.53
CA LYS A 32 -6.01 56.87 10.87
C LYS A 32 -7.40 56.26 10.90
N LEU A 33 -7.62 55.25 11.74
CA LEU A 33 -8.59 55.18 12.87
C LEU A 33 -8.61 53.72 13.40
N LYS A 34 -8.03 53.43 14.58
CA LYS A 34 -8.60 53.48 15.95
C LYS A 34 -9.77 52.50 16.14
N HIS A 35 -9.97 51.73 17.21
CA HIS A 35 -9.35 51.45 18.52
C HIS A 35 -10.10 50.18 19.03
N ARG A 36 -9.53 49.28 19.83
CA ARG A 36 -9.61 49.18 21.32
C ARG A 36 -8.93 47.83 21.64
N CYS A 37 -7.88 47.61 22.43
CA CYS A 37 -7.31 48.18 23.66
C CYS A 37 -8.07 47.87 24.96
N LEU A 38 -7.53 46.91 25.71
CA LEU A 38 -7.34 46.84 27.18
C LEU A 38 -6.08 45.95 27.35
N LYS A 39 -4.86 46.46 27.58
CA LYS A 39 -4.22 46.89 28.86
C LYS A 39 -4.45 45.89 29.99
N THR A 40 -3.50 45.45 30.81
CA THR A 40 -2.07 45.69 31.13
C THR A 40 -1.74 44.54 32.13
N GLU A 41 -0.53 44.00 32.28
CA GLU A 41 0.62 44.59 32.98
C GLU A 41 1.87 43.73 32.75
N THR A 42 2.99 44.43 32.86
CA THR A 42 4.40 44.10 32.59
C THR A 42 5.09 43.41 33.76
N THR A 43 6.07 42.53 33.48
CA THR A 43 7.47 42.63 34.01
C THR A 43 8.45 41.75 33.22
N ASP A 44 9.41 42.43 32.60
CA ASP A 44 10.86 42.17 32.50
C ASP A 44 11.48 40.83 32.05
N THR A 45 12.16 40.96 30.89
CA THR A 45 13.51 40.50 30.51
C THR A 45 13.90 39.02 30.67
N GLU A 46 14.10 38.33 29.54
CA GLU A 46 15.44 37.91 29.07
C GLU A 46 15.36 37.20 27.69
N LYS A 47 16.39 37.44 26.86
CA LYS A 47 16.56 36.86 25.52
C LYS A 47 17.03 35.40 25.63
N MET A 48 16.32 34.46 25.01
CA MET A 48 16.90 33.18 24.58
C MET A 48 16.16 32.58 23.37
N SER A 49 16.96 32.02 22.45
CA SER A 49 16.62 31.39 21.17
C SER A 49 15.81 30.09 21.30
N PRO A 50 15.01 29.70 20.28
CA PRO A 50 14.14 28.53 20.38
C PRO A 50 14.91 27.22 20.22
N LYS A 51 14.87 26.39 21.28
CA LYS A 51 15.20 24.97 21.24
C LYS A 51 13.93 24.19 20.82
N ASN A 52 14.10 23.32 19.84
CA ASN A 52 13.13 22.28 19.48
C ASN A 52 12.91 21.34 20.67
N THR A 53 11.69 21.35 21.21
CA THR A 53 11.11 20.31 22.06
C THR A 53 10.47 19.27 21.17
N LEU A 54 10.98 18.03 21.19
CA LEU A 54 10.22 16.85 20.81
C LEU A 54 10.14 15.94 22.04
N ASP A 55 8.91 15.56 22.36
CA ASP A 55 8.52 14.81 23.55
C ASP A 55 9.14 13.41 23.61
N ARG A 56 9.64 13.06 24.81
CA ARG A 56 10.14 11.74 25.16
C ARG A 56 8.97 10.80 25.45
N VAL A 57 8.73 9.82 24.58
CA VAL A 57 8.05 8.58 24.97
C VAL A 57 9.06 7.70 25.69
N LYS A 58 8.86 7.47 26.98
CA LYS A 58 9.58 6.46 27.77
C LYS A 58 8.96 5.10 27.48
N THR A 59 9.69 4.20 26.83
CA THR A 59 9.41 2.76 26.90
C THR A 59 10.35 2.12 27.92
N SER A 60 9.76 1.66 29.02
CA SER A 60 10.36 0.82 30.05
C SER A 60 10.61 -0.58 29.48
N THR A 61 11.83 -1.10 29.57
CA THR A 61 12.09 -2.52 29.33
C THR A 61 12.65 -3.10 30.62
N ASP A 62 11.90 -4.03 31.19
CA ASP A 62 12.20 -4.70 32.45
C ASP A 62 13.50 -5.51 32.38
N VAL A 63 14.35 -5.31 33.38
CA VAL A 63 15.55 -6.12 33.64
C VAL A 63 15.12 -7.35 34.44
N ILE A 64 15.09 -8.52 33.80
CA ILE A 64 14.96 -9.81 34.50
C ILE A 64 16.30 -10.14 35.18
N LEU A 65 16.36 -9.96 36.50
CA LEU A 65 17.45 -10.44 37.35
C LEU A 65 17.22 -11.93 37.70
N ASN A 66 17.83 -12.84 36.95
CA ASN A 66 17.99 -14.22 37.41
C ASN A 66 19.19 -14.32 38.37
N LYS A 67 18.90 -14.43 39.67
CA LYS A 67 19.85 -14.90 40.69
C LYS A 67 19.74 -16.42 40.80
N THR A 68 20.82 -17.13 40.50
CA THR A 68 21.07 -18.48 41.02
C THR A 68 22.43 -18.49 41.72
N SER A 69 22.42 -18.87 42.99
CA SER A 69 23.61 -18.96 43.85
C SER A 69 24.23 -20.36 43.81
N SER A 70 25.54 -20.46 43.52
CA SER A 70 26.50 -21.31 44.25
C SER A 70 27.91 -21.22 43.66
N GLY A 71 28.89 -20.83 44.49
CA GLY A 71 30.23 -21.43 44.53
C GLY A 71 31.25 -21.14 43.42
N SER A 72 32.35 -20.50 43.84
CA SER A 72 33.69 -20.46 43.21
C SER A 72 33.91 -19.59 41.97
N SER A 73 34.46 -18.39 42.26
CA SER A 73 35.60 -17.76 41.57
C SER A 73 35.60 -17.70 40.04
N GLY A 74 35.09 -16.57 39.53
CA GLY A 74 35.57 -15.95 38.30
C GLY A 74 34.50 -15.72 37.26
N VAL A 75 33.92 -14.52 37.24
CA VAL A 75 33.83 -13.58 36.09
C VAL A 75 33.49 -12.22 36.70
N VAL A 76 34.31 -11.20 36.46
CA VAL A 76 34.07 -9.85 37.01
C VAL A 76 34.25 -8.83 35.89
N VAL A 77 33.39 -8.87 34.89
CA VAL A 77 33.27 -7.76 33.93
C VAL A 77 31.80 -7.40 33.83
N GLU A 78 31.48 -6.16 34.18
CA GLU A 78 30.11 -5.61 34.15
C GLU A 78 30.07 -4.40 33.21
N PHE A 79 29.23 -4.43 32.19
CA PHE A 79 29.06 -3.33 31.24
C PHE A 79 28.09 -2.29 31.81
N LEU A 80 28.46 -1.02 31.73
CA LEU A 80 27.72 0.08 32.38
C LEU A 80 26.77 0.82 31.42
N ASP A 81 26.95 0.66 30.11
CA ASP A 81 26.22 1.44 29.10
C ASP A 81 25.29 0.53 28.27
N PRO A 82 23.95 0.70 28.36
CA PRO A 82 23.04 0.33 27.28
C PRO A 82 23.16 1.42 26.20
N GLN A 83 23.58 1.08 24.97
CA GLN A 83 23.77 2.10 23.94
C GLN A 83 22.62 2.09 22.92
N GLU A 84 22.15 3.29 22.59
CA GLU A 84 21.33 3.57 21.42
C GLU A 84 22.08 3.19 20.13
N PRO A 85 21.37 2.75 19.06
CA PRO A 85 21.99 2.47 17.77
C PRO A 85 22.74 3.69 17.24
N VAL A 86 23.98 3.49 16.79
CA VAL A 86 24.80 4.57 16.22
C VAL A 86 24.48 4.69 14.74
N VAL A 87 24.07 5.89 14.30
CA VAL A 87 23.81 6.20 12.90
C VAL A 87 24.84 7.21 12.41
N SER A 88 25.46 6.95 11.27
CA SER A 88 26.40 7.87 10.63
C SER A 88 26.29 7.80 9.11
N ARG A 89 26.81 8.80 8.39
CA ARG A 89 26.70 8.84 6.92
C ARG A 89 27.90 8.20 6.21
N VAL A 90 27.73 7.76 4.96
CA VAL A 90 28.85 7.37 4.08
C VAL A 90 29.89 8.51 4.02
N GLY A 91 31.17 8.15 4.10
CA GLY A 91 32.30 9.06 4.22
C GLY A 91 32.49 9.69 5.62
N GLY A 92 31.51 9.53 6.52
CA GLY A 92 31.53 10.04 7.89
C GLY A 92 32.43 9.24 8.84
N SER A 93 32.24 9.46 10.13
CA SER A 93 32.88 8.67 11.20
C SER A 93 31.86 8.22 12.23
N ALA A 94 32.12 7.08 12.87
CA ALA A 94 31.29 6.53 13.93
C ALA A 94 32.17 6.17 15.13
N ARG A 95 31.60 6.29 16.33
CA ARG A 95 32.25 5.95 17.59
C ARG A 95 31.37 5.00 18.39
N LEU A 96 31.80 3.77 18.54
CA LEU A 96 31.15 2.77 19.39
C LEU A 96 31.89 2.76 20.73
N HIS A 97 31.27 3.29 21.77
CA HIS A 97 31.90 3.49 23.07
C HIS A 97 31.22 2.62 24.12
N CYS A 98 32.02 1.85 24.86
CA CYS A 98 31.55 1.00 25.93
C CYS A 98 32.36 1.23 27.20
N ARG A 99 31.69 1.53 28.31
CA ARG A 99 32.28 1.52 29.66
C ARG A 99 31.96 0.22 30.38
N PHE A 100 32.90 -0.26 31.17
CA PHE A 100 32.76 -1.47 31.97
C PHE A 100 33.55 -1.38 33.28
N ARG A 101 33.19 -2.20 34.26
CA ARG A 101 33.96 -2.43 35.50
C ARG A 101 34.64 -3.80 35.44
N SER A 102 35.87 -3.89 35.95
CA SER A 102 36.60 -5.15 36.09
C SER A 102 37.40 -5.19 37.40
N SER A 103 37.49 -6.37 38.03
CA SER A 103 38.29 -6.59 39.26
C SER A 103 39.80 -6.77 39.03
N GLY A 104 40.27 -6.70 37.77
CA GLY A 104 41.69 -6.81 37.44
C GLY A 104 42.00 -6.39 36.00
N PRO A 105 43.27 -6.48 35.58
CA PRO A 105 43.69 -6.16 34.21
C PRO A 105 42.88 -6.93 33.17
N VAL A 106 42.55 -6.24 32.09
CA VAL A 106 41.62 -6.70 31.05
C VAL A 106 42.27 -6.69 29.68
N ALA A 107 41.91 -7.68 28.87
CA ALA A 107 42.19 -7.71 27.43
C ALA A 107 40.90 -7.46 26.66
N PHE A 108 41.01 -6.75 25.53
CA PHE A 108 39.86 -6.35 24.70
C PHE A 108 39.97 -6.92 23.29
N CYS A 109 38.84 -7.21 22.67
CA CYS A 109 38.78 -7.61 21.28
C CYS A 109 37.46 -7.14 20.67
N TRP A 110 37.53 -6.30 19.64
CA TRP A 110 36.37 -5.95 18.82
C TRP A 110 36.22 -6.96 17.67
N ILE A 111 34.99 -7.39 17.41
CA ILE A 111 34.63 -8.39 16.39
C ILE A 111 33.45 -7.86 15.57
N ARG A 112 33.46 -8.08 14.26
CA ARG A 112 32.32 -7.87 13.35
C ARG A 112 32.13 -9.15 12.53
N ASP A 113 30.90 -9.65 12.46
CA ASP A 113 30.54 -10.85 11.68
C ASP A 113 31.39 -12.10 11.99
N GLY A 114 31.78 -12.28 13.25
CA GLY A 114 32.59 -13.42 13.71
C GLY A 114 34.10 -13.28 13.45
N GLU A 115 34.53 -12.28 12.68
CA GLU A 115 35.94 -11.96 12.47
C GLU A 115 36.40 -10.85 13.42
N LYS A 116 37.61 -11.00 13.98
CA LYS A 116 38.23 -9.87 14.70
C LYS A 116 38.25 -8.69 13.75
N VAL A 117 37.77 -7.53 14.20
CA VAL A 117 37.88 -6.30 13.41
C VAL A 117 39.37 -6.10 13.16
N VAL A 118 39.80 -6.42 11.94
CA VAL A 118 41.22 -6.40 11.59
C VAL A 118 41.63 -4.92 11.58
N LEU A 119 42.41 -4.52 12.58
CA LEU A 119 43.05 -3.20 12.69
C LEU A 119 44.15 -2.99 11.63
N ALA A 120 43.97 -3.51 10.41
CA ALA A 120 44.97 -3.47 9.34
C ALA A 120 44.71 -2.36 8.31
N GLY A 121 44.03 -1.28 8.70
CA GLY A 121 43.81 -0.15 7.80
C GLY A 121 43.63 1.18 8.52
N PRO A 122 43.89 2.31 7.85
CA PRO A 122 43.84 3.67 8.43
C PRO A 122 42.42 4.13 8.81
N ARG A 123 41.39 3.32 8.55
CA ARG A 123 39.97 3.67 8.74
C ARG A 123 39.40 3.27 10.10
N ALA A 124 40.03 2.35 10.83
CA ALA A 124 39.55 1.87 12.12
C ALA A 124 40.63 2.01 13.20
N ARG A 125 40.28 2.59 14.35
CA ARG A 125 41.15 2.71 15.52
C ARG A 125 40.40 2.31 16.77
N VAL A 126 41.07 1.59 17.67
CA VAL A 126 40.54 1.26 18.99
C VAL A 126 41.30 2.06 20.05
N GLU A 127 40.55 2.74 20.91
CA GLU A 127 41.05 3.49 22.06
C GLU A 127 40.55 2.80 23.32
N SER A 128 41.44 2.28 24.16
CA SER A 128 41.05 1.52 25.35
C SER A 128 41.72 2.04 26.61
N SER A 129 41.04 1.90 27.73
CA SER A 129 41.48 2.24 29.08
C SER A 129 41.20 1.09 30.04
N ARG A 130 41.48 1.27 31.34
CA ARG A 130 41.17 0.27 32.38
C ARG A 130 39.66 0.04 32.59
N SER A 131 38.81 0.95 32.11
CA SER A 131 37.36 0.93 32.35
C SER A 131 36.51 1.28 31.12
N SER A 132 37.12 1.40 29.94
CA SER A 132 36.40 1.68 28.69
C SER A 132 37.14 1.20 27.45
N SER A 133 36.40 0.93 26.38
CA SER A 133 36.95 0.72 25.04
C SER A 133 36.06 1.41 24.01
N THR A 134 36.69 2.07 23.05
CA THR A 134 36.04 2.82 21.98
C THR A 134 36.56 2.33 20.64
N LEU A 135 35.67 1.88 19.75
CA LEU A 135 35.99 1.68 18.34
C LEU A 135 35.62 2.94 17.56
N VAL A 136 36.62 3.57 16.94
CA VAL A 136 36.46 4.72 16.06
C VAL A 136 36.63 4.27 14.62
N LEU A 137 35.57 4.41 13.83
CA LEU A 137 35.56 4.16 12.40
C LEU A 137 35.52 5.50 11.66
N SER A 138 36.33 5.65 10.62
CA SER A 138 36.47 6.88 9.83
C SER A 138 36.39 6.56 8.34
N LYS A 139 35.84 7.49 7.55
CA LYS A 139 35.55 7.29 6.13
C LYS A 139 34.71 6.02 5.92
N LEU A 140 33.54 6.01 6.57
CA LEU A 140 32.61 4.89 6.54
C LEU A 140 32.16 4.58 5.11
N LEU A 141 32.04 3.29 4.79
CA LEU A 141 31.40 2.77 3.59
C LEU A 141 30.06 2.15 3.98
N SER A 142 29.13 1.96 3.02
CA SER A 142 27.85 1.29 3.28
C SER A 142 28.02 -0.10 3.90
N GLY A 143 29.02 -0.87 3.43
CA GLY A 143 29.41 -2.17 4.00
C GLY A 143 30.08 -2.12 5.39
N ASP A 144 30.25 -0.93 5.99
CA ASP A 144 30.66 -0.80 7.39
C ASP A 144 29.46 -0.85 8.36
N ALA A 145 28.22 -0.82 7.86
CA ALA A 145 27.03 -1.06 8.67
C ALA A 145 27.02 -2.50 9.21
N GLY A 146 26.49 -2.68 10.42
CA GLY A 146 26.38 -4.00 11.04
C GLY A 146 26.51 -4.01 12.55
N ARG A 147 26.54 -5.21 13.13
CA ARG A 147 26.66 -5.43 14.57
C ARG A 147 28.11 -5.68 14.96
N TYR A 148 28.61 -4.85 15.86
CA TYR A 148 29.95 -4.92 16.42
C TYR A 148 29.88 -5.45 17.84
N SER A 149 30.78 -6.37 18.17
CA SER A 149 30.87 -6.99 19.49
C SER A 149 32.22 -6.69 20.13
N LEU A 150 32.22 -6.11 21.33
CA LEU A 150 33.38 -5.96 22.19
C LEU A 150 33.44 -7.14 23.16
N PHE A 151 34.49 -7.93 23.10
CA PHE A 151 34.82 -8.96 24.07
C PHE A 151 35.85 -8.42 25.06
N VAL A 152 35.58 -8.59 26.35
CA VAL A 152 36.45 -8.18 27.46
C VAL A 152 36.79 -9.41 28.29
N ARG A 153 38.08 -9.67 28.48
CA ARG A 153 38.59 -10.84 29.23
C ARG A 153 39.44 -10.41 30.41
N ASN A 154 39.19 -11.00 31.58
CA ASN A 154 40.09 -10.94 32.74
C ASN A 154 40.39 -12.34 33.29
N ARG A 155 41.09 -12.44 34.43
CA ARG A 155 41.40 -13.74 35.08
C ARG A 155 40.14 -14.53 35.48
N GLY A 156 39.02 -13.86 35.67
CA GLY A 156 37.74 -14.49 36.00
C GLY A 156 37.02 -15.05 34.78
N GLY A 157 37.14 -14.46 33.59
CA GLY A 157 36.47 -14.98 32.40
C GLY A 157 36.35 -13.94 31.29
N THR A 158 35.47 -14.23 30.33
CA THR A 158 35.22 -13.35 29.17
C THR A 158 33.75 -12.96 29.12
N ALA A 159 33.48 -11.66 29.03
CA ALA A 159 32.15 -11.10 28.79
C ALA A 159 32.14 -10.38 27.43
N HIS A 160 30.97 -10.19 26.83
CA HIS A 160 30.84 -9.45 25.58
C HIS A 160 29.71 -8.43 25.62
N TRP A 161 29.88 -7.36 24.86
CA TRP A 161 28.94 -6.26 24.69
C TRP A 161 28.77 -6.01 23.19
N THR A 162 27.58 -5.60 22.76
CA THR A 162 27.28 -5.42 21.32
C THR A 162 26.71 -4.03 21.04
N ALA A 163 27.11 -3.43 19.91
CA ALA A 163 26.50 -2.23 19.35
C ALA A 163 26.17 -2.41 17.87
N SER A 164 25.15 -1.70 17.41
CA SER A 164 24.76 -1.68 15.99
C SER A 164 25.14 -0.34 15.38
N LEU A 165 25.79 -0.38 14.22
CA LEU A 165 26.10 0.78 13.38
C LEU A 165 25.24 0.74 12.13
N SER A 166 24.47 1.80 11.89
CA SER A 166 23.81 2.05 10.61
C SER A 166 24.59 3.11 9.83
N VAL A 167 24.91 2.82 8.57
CA VAL A 167 25.55 3.78 7.66
C VAL A 167 24.53 4.21 6.62
N ILE A 168 24.14 5.48 6.66
CA ILE A 168 23.12 6.07 5.77
C ILE A 168 23.77 6.90 4.66
N ASP A 169 23.13 7.02 3.50
CA ASP A 169 23.58 7.81 2.35
C ASP A 169 22.45 8.68 1.81
N CYS A 170 22.73 9.57 0.85
CA CYS A 170 21.68 10.21 0.06
C CYS A 170 20.88 9.14 -0.72
N PRO A 171 19.59 9.38 -1.03
CA PRO A 171 18.82 8.46 -1.85
C PRO A 171 19.39 8.38 -3.26
N ASP A 172 19.05 7.29 -3.97
CA ASP A 172 19.18 7.25 -5.43
C ASP A 172 18.32 8.35 -6.08
N PRO A 173 18.57 8.72 -7.35
CA PRO A 173 17.62 9.49 -8.13
C PRO A 173 16.23 8.83 -8.18
N PRO A 174 15.14 9.60 -8.29
CA PRO A 174 13.82 9.05 -8.58
C PRO A 174 13.85 8.09 -9.78
N ALA A 175 13.24 6.91 -9.65
CA ALA A 175 13.37 5.82 -10.62
C ALA A 175 12.68 6.08 -11.97
N SER A 176 11.84 7.11 -12.07
CA SER A 176 11.21 7.52 -13.31
C SER A 176 11.45 9.00 -13.60
N SER A 177 11.52 9.36 -14.88
CA SER A 177 11.39 10.76 -15.28
C SER A 177 10.03 11.32 -14.86
N PRO A 178 9.94 12.60 -14.44
CA PRO A 178 8.68 13.19 -14.07
C PRO A 178 7.83 13.43 -15.32
N PHE A 179 6.55 13.07 -15.25
CA PHE A 179 5.61 13.24 -16.35
C PHE A 179 4.38 14.03 -15.92
N VAL A 180 3.71 14.66 -16.87
CA VAL A 180 2.48 15.41 -16.61
C VAL A 180 1.30 14.44 -16.51
N SER A 181 0.75 14.27 -15.31
CA SER A 181 -0.44 13.46 -15.06
C SER A 181 -1.74 14.25 -15.26
N GLN A 182 -1.70 15.58 -15.11
CA GLN A 182 -2.82 16.48 -15.41
C GLN A 182 -2.30 17.80 -15.97
N LEU A 183 -2.95 18.34 -17.00
CA LEU A 183 -2.62 19.63 -17.59
C LEU A 183 -3.87 20.51 -17.63
N THR A 184 -3.77 21.71 -17.08
CA THR A 184 -4.76 22.79 -17.21
C THR A 184 -4.10 23.98 -17.90
N GLY A 185 -4.89 24.90 -18.44
CA GLY A 185 -4.35 26.06 -19.17
C GLY A 185 -3.40 26.97 -18.36
N LYS A 186 -3.34 26.85 -17.03
CA LYS A 186 -2.46 27.64 -16.13
C LYS A 186 -1.71 26.83 -15.08
N SER A 187 -1.93 25.52 -14.98
CA SER A 187 -1.29 24.67 -13.97
C SER A 187 -1.15 23.24 -14.47
N LEU A 188 -0.12 22.53 -14.03
CA LEU A 188 0.06 21.11 -14.35
C LEU A 188 0.37 20.30 -13.09
N VAL A 189 0.08 19.01 -13.12
CA VAL A 189 0.46 18.07 -12.07
C VAL A 189 1.52 17.16 -12.64
N LEU A 190 2.68 17.15 -12.01
CA LEU A 190 3.76 16.21 -12.27
C LEU A 190 3.58 14.98 -11.38
N SER A 191 3.94 13.82 -11.91
CA SER A 191 3.98 12.55 -11.19
C SER A 191 5.26 11.81 -11.55
N TRP A 192 5.81 11.07 -10.59
CA TRP A 192 7.03 10.26 -10.75
C TRP A 192 6.99 9.05 -9.80
N SER A 193 8.02 8.21 -9.87
CA SER A 193 8.25 7.09 -8.94
C SER A 193 9.38 7.45 -7.98
N GLY A 194 9.31 6.97 -6.73
CA GLY A 194 10.37 7.13 -5.76
C GLY A 194 11.69 6.46 -6.19
N PRO A 195 12.79 6.68 -5.46
CA PRO A 195 14.07 6.06 -5.76
C PRO A 195 14.05 4.54 -5.50
N SER A 196 14.89 3.79 -6.23
CA SER A 196 15.09 2.36 -6.03
C SER A 196 15.68 2.02 -4.66
N PHE A 197 16.53 2.91 -4.15
CA PHE A 197 17.14 2.80 -2.83
C PHE A 197 17.13 4.17 -2.15
N ASP A 198 16.71 4.22 -0.89
CA ASP A 198 16.55 5.47 -0.12
C ASP A 198 17.82 5.88 0.64
N GLY A 199 18.95 5.18 0.43
CA GLY A 199 20.18 5.41 1.17
C GLY A 199 20.15 4.88 2.60
N GLY A 200 19.18 4.04 2.98
CA GLY A 200 19.02 3.53 4.34
C GLY A 200 18.39 4.52 5.31
N SER A 201 17.81 5.61 4.80
CA SER A 201 17.05 6.60 5.56
C SER A 201 15.85 7.05 4.73
N ALA A 202 14.66 7.02 5.33
CA ALA A 202 13.43 7.27 4.61
C ALA A 202 13.44 8.61 3.85
N VAL A 203 12.93 8.59 2.61
CA VAL A 203 12.74 9.80 1.81
C VAL A 203 11.72 10.71 2.51
N THR A 204 12.13 11.93 2.82
CA THR A 204 11.35 12.94 3.57
C THR A 204 10.66 13.95 2.67
N ALA A 205 11.24 14.25 1.50
CA ALA A 205 10.72 15.20 0.53
C ALA A 205 11.34 14.99 -0.86
N TYR A 206 10.84 15.72 -1.84
CA TYR A 206 11.33 15.81 -3.21
C TYR A 206 11.55 17.27 -3.59
N VAL A 207 12.69 17.53 -4.23
CA VAL A 207 12.98 18.81 -4.90
C VAL A 207 12.52 18.71 -6.34
N VAL A 208 11.53 19.51 -6.70
CA VAL A 208 10.99 19.57 -8.06
C VAL A 208 11.57 20.82 -8.72
N GLU A 209 12.22 20.63 -9.86
CA GLU A 209 12.82 21.72 -10.61
C GLU A 209 12.24 21.81 -12.01
N ARG A 210 12.41 22.99 -12.61
CA ARG A 210 11.99 23.30 -13.95
C ARG A 210 13.07 24.03 -14.72
N GLN A 211 13.22 23.68 -15.99
CA GLN A 211 14.02 24.41 -16.96
C GLN A 211 13.12 25.03 -18.02
N ARG A 212 13.38 26.28 -18.41
CA ARG A 212 12.66 26.98 -19.48
C ARG A 212 13.40 26.81 -20.81
N LEU A 213 12.66 26.52 -21.89
CA LEU A 213 13.21 26.07 -23.18
C LEU A 213 12.79 26.94 -24.38
N ASP A 214 12.04 28.00 -24.16
CA ASP A 214 11.55 28.90 -25.22
C ASP A 214 12.56 30.00 -25.61
N GLN A 215 13.78 29.93 -25.10
CA GLN A 215 14.90 30.82 -25.44
C GLN A 215 15.88 30.12 -26.40
N HIS A 216 16.81 30.88 -26.99
CA HIS A 216 17.78 30.34 -27.96
C HIS A 216 18.69 29.27 -27.34
N GLU A 217 18.92 29.36 -26.03
CA GLU A 217 19.57 28.35 -25.21
C GLU A 217 18.65 27.95 -24.04
N PRO A 218 18.70 26.69 -23.54
CA PRO A 218 17.97 26.29 -22.35
C PRO A 218 18.35 27.16 -21.14
N GLY A 219 17.36 27.72 -20.45
CA GLY A 219 17.59 28.51 -19.24
C GLY A 219 18.12 27.66 -18.08
N ASP A 220 18.41 28.30 -16.95
CA ASP A 220 18.83 27.59 -15.75
C ASP A 220 17.70 26.77 -15.11
N TRP A 221 18.08 25.70 -14.41
CA TRP A 221 17.16 24.94 -13.57
C TRP A 221 16.72 25.78 -12.37
N THR A 222 15.41 25.94 -12.23
CA THR A 222 14.79 26.70 -11.14
C THR A 222 14.00 25.75 -10.24
N VAL A 223 14.21 25.82 -8.93
CA VAL A 223 13.45 25.05 -7.94
C VAL A 223 12.00 25.58 -7.87
N LEU A 224 11.03 24.70 -8.07
CA LEU A 224 9.61 24.97 -7.90
C LEU A 224 9.14 24.68 -6.48
N THR A 225 9.70 23.63 -5.86
CA THR A 225 9.51 23.30 -4.45
C THR A 225 10.61 22.34 -4.00
N ASP A 226 10.95 22.38 -2.72
CA ASP A 226 11.85 21.46 -2.01
C ASP A 226 11.14 20.72 -0.87
N GLN A 227 9.83 20.90 -0.73
CA GLN A 227 9.03 20.36 0.37
C GLN A 227 7.96 19.35 -0.09
N CYS A 228 8.06 18.84 -1.32
CA CYS A 228 7.07 17.91 -1.85
C CYS A 228 7.20 16.54 -1.17
N ARG A 229 6.24 16.15 -0.33
CA ARG A 229 6.29 14.84 0.36
C ARG A 229 5.79 13.67 -0.48
N ASN A 230 4.95 13.97 -1.47
CA ASN A 230 4.34 12.96 -2.33
C ASN A 230 5.16 12.79 -3.61
N THR A 231 4.94 11.67 -4.31
CA THR A 231 5.47 11.44 -5.67
C THR A 231 4.64 12.13 -6.76
N SER A 232 4.02 13.26 -6.39
CA SER A 232 3.31 14.14 -7.31
C SER A 232 3.32 15.58 -6.81
N TYR A 233 3.40 16.53 -7.74
CA TYR A 233 3.42 17.96 -7.43
C TYR A 233 2.60 18.77 -8.42
N ARG A 234 1.72 19.63 -7.89
CA ARG A 234 0.94 20.58 -8.71
C ARG A 234 1.69 21.90 -8.84
N VAL A 235 2.16 22.19 -10.05
CA VAL A 235 2.78 23.46 -10.42
C VAL A 235 1.69 24.48 -10.67
N ARG A 236 1.51 25.42 -9.72
CA ARG A 236 0.43 26.42 -9.73
C ARG A 236 0.83 27.78 -10.33
N SER A 237 2.13 28.06 -10.38
CA SER A 237 2.67 29.35 -10.80
C SER A 237 4.03 29.17 -11.46
N GLY A 238 4.52 30.22 -12.10
CA GLY A 238 5.81 30.25 -12.77
C GLY A 238 5.77 29.78 -14.23
N LEU A 239 4.69 29.14 -14.68
CA LEU A 239 4.50 28.71 -16.08
C LEU A 239 3.87 29.83 -16.91
N ASP A 240 4.58 30.30 -17.92
CA ASP A 240 4.08 31.29 -18.88
C ASP A 240 3.20 30.62 -19.93
N LEU A 241 2.16 31.34 -20.37
CA LEU A 241 1.37 30.92 -21.52
C LEU A 241 2.28 30.86 -22.75
N GLN A 242 2.17 29.77 -23.52
CA GLN A 242 3.04 29.42 -24.66
C GLN A 242 4.50 29.08 -24.30
N GLY A 243 4.85 29.09 -23.01
CA GLY A 243 6.17 28.70 -22.54
C GLY A 243 6.46 27.20 -22.73
N GLN A 244 7.71 26.86 -22.96
CA GLN A 244 8.19 25.48 -23.07
C GLN A 244 9.06 25.13 -21.87
N TYR A 245 8.83 23.98 -21.25
CA TYR A 245 9.49 23.60 -20.00
C TYR A 245 9.91 22.14 -19.97
N ARG A 246 11.02 21.85 -19.27
CA ARG A 246 11.37 20.51 -18.78
C ARG A 246 11.34 20.51 -17.26
N PHE A 247 11.15 19.32 -16.69
CA PHE A 247 11.14 19.12 -15.24
C PHE A 247 12.08 17.98 -14.87
N ARG A 248 12.64 18.06 -13.68
CA ARG A 248 13.39 16.96 -13.06
C ARG A 248 13.11 16.96 -11.57
N VAL A 249 13.30 15.81 -10.94
CA VAL A 249 13.04 15.65 -9.51
C VAL A 249 14.26 15.06 -8.82
N ARG A 250 14.52 15.48 -7.58
CA ARG A 250 15.49 14.84 -6.67
C ARG A 250 14.77 14.35 -5.43
N ALA A 251 15.18 13.21 -4.90
CA ALA A 251 14.72 12.70 -3.62
C ALA A 251 15.57 13.28 -2.49
N CYS A 252 14.97 13.50 -1.32
CA CYS A 252 15.65 14.00 -0.13
C CYS A 252 15.41 13.06 1.03
N ASN A 253 16.44 12.76 1.81
CA ASN A 253 16.30 12.10 3.11
C ASN A 253 17.03 12.91 4.20
N ALA A 254 17.21 12.33 5.38
CA ALA A 254 17.91 12.99 6.49
C ALA A 254 19.40 13.30 6.20
N VAL A 255 20.01 12.67 5.20
CA VAL A 255 21.42 12.86 4.81
C VAL A 255 21.57 13.99 3.82
N GLY A 256 20.72 14.02 2.80
CA GLY A 256 20.82 15.00 1.73
C GLY A 256 19.92 14.70 0.55
N VAL A 257 20.26 15.35 -0.57
CA VAL A 257 19.49 15.34 -1.81
C VAL A 257 20.20 14.41 -2.81
N SER A 258 19.43 13.59 -3.52
CA SER A 258 19.91 12.70 -4.58
C SER A 258 20.42 13.47 -5.80
N ASP A 259 21.07 12.77 -6.71
CA ASP A 259 21.20 13.24 -8.10
C ASP A 259 19.81 13.37 -8.76
N PRO A 260 19.65 14.23 -9.79
CA PRO A 260 18.37 14.41 -10.46
C PRO A 260 17.92 13.16 -11.21
N SER A 261 16.60 12.96 -11.31
CA SER A 261 15.98 12.05 -12.26
C SER A 261 16.41 12.38 -13.69
N GLU A 262 16.17 11.45 -14.61
CA GLU A 262 16.10 11.82 -16.03
C GLU A 262 15.10 12.99 -16.22
N ASP A 263 15.44 13.90 -17.11
CA ASP A 263 14.61 15.06 -17.43
C ASP A 263 13.30 14.58 -18.08
N SER A 264 12.21 15.30 -17.81
CA SER A 264 10.95 15.09 -18.53
C SER A 264 11.10 15.37 -20.02
N ASP A 265 10.11 14.93 -20.80
CA ASP A 265 9.89 15.49 -22.13
C ASP A 265 9.66 17.02 -22.07
N CYS A 266 9.88 17.69 -23.20
CA CYS A 266 9.55 19.11 -23.35
C CYS A 266 8.02 19.31 -23.34
N ILE A 267 7.54 20.09 -22.39
CA ILE A 267 6.12 20.40 -22.19
C ILE A 267 5.85 21.82 -22.63
N LYS A 268 4.99 21.97 -23.65
CA LYS A 268 4.54 23.28 -24.14
C LYS A 268 3.22 23.67 -23.47
N MET A 269 3.19 24.82 -22.82
CA MET A 269 1.97 25.37 -22.20
C MET A 269 1.12 26.03 -23.30
N ASN A 270 0.05 25.42 -23.81
CA ASN A 270 -0.80 26.11 -24.79
C ASN A 270 -2.24 26.31 -24.30
N THR A 271 -2.79 27.47 -24.67
CA THR A 271 -4.15 27.95 -24.44
C THR A 271 -5.21 26.94 -24.86
N ALA A 272 -6.28 26.87 -24.07
CA ALA A 272 -7.37 25.90 -24.13
C ALA A 272 -6.88 24.46 -23.96
N VAL A 273 -7.09 23.93 -22.74
CA VAL A 273 -7.50 22.53 -22.66
C VAL A 273 -8.72 22.47 -23.56
N GLU A 274 -8.59 21.91 -24.76
CA GLU A 274 -9.74 21.18 -25.28
C GLU A 274 -10.12 20.28 -24.10
N PRO A 275 -11.32 20.44 -23.49
CA PRO A 275 -11.79 19.47 -22.52
C PRO A 275 -11.48 18.13 -23.16
N GLN A 276 -10.76 17.22 -22.47
CA GLN A 276 -10.40 15.89 -22.99
C GLN A 276 -11.48 15.56 -23.99
N GLN A 277 -11.21 15.70 -25.30
CA GLN A 277 -12.34 15.60 -26.23
C GLN A 277 -12.82 14.20 -25.93
N GLU A 278 -14.03 14.09 -25.35
CA GLU A 278 -14.79 12.87 -25.49
C GLU A 278 -14.64 12.61 -26.97
N VAL A 279 -14.03 11.49 -27.31
CA VAL A 279 -13.79 11.13 -28.70
C VAL A 279 -15.18 11.03 -29.31
N THR A 280 -15.68 12.15 -29.83
CA THR A 280 -17.01 12.30 -30.42
C THR A 280 -16.96 11.91 -31.90
N SER A 281 -15.77 11.73 -32.45
CA SER A 281 -15.53 11.03 -33.71
C SER A 281 -14.92 9.67 -33.46
N TYR A 282 -15.79 8.69 -33.27
CA TYR A 282 -15.46 7.29 -33.08
C TYR A 282 -14.85 6.72 -34.37
N VAL A 283 -13.52 6.60 -34.43
CA VAL A 283 -12.84 5.88 -35.52
C VAL A 283 -12.97 4.37 -35.27
N GLU A 284 -13.28 3.60 -36.31
CA GLU A 284 -13.27 2.14 -36.29
C GLU A 284 -11.89 1.64 -35.87
N VAL A 285 -11.80 0.60 -35.02
CA VAL A 285 -10.50 0.03 -34.63
C VAL A 285 -9.88 -0.65 -35.86
N VAL A 286 -9.05 0.07 -36.60
CA VAL A 286 -8.29 -0.49 -37.71
C VAL A 286 -7.23 -1.42 -37.11
N THR A 287 -7.28 -2.70 -37.48
CA THR A 287 -6.23 -3.65 -37.12
C THR A 287 -5.11 -3.54 -38.16
N ASP A 288 -3.98 -2.95 -37.78
CA ASP A 288 -2.81 -2.87 -38.65
C ASP A 288 -2.03 -4.19 -38.58
N THR A 289 -2.01 -4.92 -39.70
CA THR A 289 -1.25 -6.17 -39.84
C THR A 289 0.12 -5.97 -40.49
N THR A 290 0.43 -4.74 -40.92
CA THR A 290 1.59 -4.39 -41.73
C THR A 290 2.69 -3.75 -40.91
N HIS A 291 2.34 -2.87 -39.97
CA HIS A 291 3.31 -2.15 -39.13
C HIS A 291 3.35 -2.71 -37.71
N LYS A 292 4.48 -2.51 -37.04
CA LYS A 292 4.61 -2.82 -35.62
C LYS A 292 4.12 -1.62 -34.80
N VAL A 293 3.60 -1.88 -33.60
CA VAL A 293 3.18 -0.78 -32.69
C VAL A 293 4.31 0.23 -32.43
N ARG A 294 5.56 -0.26 -32.38
CA ARG A 294 6.76 0.57 -32.15
C ARG A 294 7.04 1.57 -33.27
N ASP A 295 6.43 1.39 -34.44
CA ASP A 295 6.58 2.34 -35.54
C ASP A 295 5.83 3.64 -35.19
N HIS A 296 4.67 3.54 -34.53
CA HIS A 296 3.80 4.69 -34.22
C HIS A 296 3.80 5.11 -32.74
N TYR A 297 4.30 4.28 -31.82
CA TYR A 297 4.29 4.55 -30.39
C TYR A 297 5.68 4.39 -29.75
N HIS A 298 5.99 5.26 -28.79
CA HIS A 298 7.03 5.01 -27.78
C HIS A 298 6.42 4.16 -26.66
N VAL A 299 7.05 3.04 -26.32
CA VAL A 299 6.63 2.14 -25.24
C VAL A 299 7.48 2.46 -24.01
N HIS A 300 6.82 2.70 -22.88
CA HIS A 300 7.42 3.12 -21.63
C HIS A 300 7.35 2.01 -20.57
N GLU A 301 7.12 2.37 -19.30
CA GLU A 301 7.05 1.48 -18.16
C GLU A 301 5.89 0.48 -18.25
N LYS A 302 6.10 -0.69 -17.62
CA LYS A 302 5.06 -1.71 -17.45
C LYS A 302 4.08 -1.24 -16.38
N LEU A 303 2.80 -1.16 -16.73
CA LEU A 303 1.70 -0.80 -15.83
C LEU A 303 1.16 -2.02 -15.08
N GLY A 304 1.21 -3.21 -15.68
CA GLY A 304 0.71 -4.42 -15.04
C GLY A 304 0.93 -5.69 -15.85
N THR A 305 0.68 -6.83 -15.22
CA THR A 305 0.66 -8.16 -15.86
C THR A 305 -0.77 -8.68 -15.82
N GLY A 306 -1.40 -8.83 -16.98
CA GLY A 306 -2.71 -9.46 -17.11
C GLY A 306 -2.61 -10.95 -17.39
N LYS A 307 -3.72 -11.68 -17.24
CA LYS A 307 -3.84 -13.13 -17.56
C LYS A 307 -3.43 -13.45 -19.01
N PHE A 308 -3.58 -12.49 -19.91
CA PHE A 308 -3.42 -12.67 -21.36
C PHE A 308 -2.30 -11.81 -21.97
N GLY A 309 -1.62 -10.97 -21.19
CA GLY A 309 -0.59 -10.08 -21.72
C GLY A 309 -0.10 -9.04 -20.73
N ASP A 310 1.05 -8.47 -21.03
CA ASP A 310 1.64 -7.38 -20.25
C ASP A 310 1.04 -6.04 -20.72
N VAL A 311 0.73 -5.15 -19.78
CA VAL A 311 0.22 -3.80 -20.08
C VAL A 311 1.34 -2.79 -19.87
N PHE A 312 1.57 -1.92 -20.85
CA PHE A 312 2.57 -0.86 -20.82
C PHE A 312 1.95 0.50 -21.04
N ARG A 313 2.55 1.56 -20.49
CA ARG A 313 2.23 2.91 -20.91
C ARG A 313 2.89 3.19 -22.26
N MET A 314 2.20 3.92 -23.13
CA MET A 314 2.70 4.27 -24.45
C MET A 314 2.38 5.72 -24.80
N THR A 315 3.20 6.34 -25.63
CA THR A 315 2.94 7.67 -26.19
C THR A 315 2.94 7.59 -27.71
N HIS A 316 1.86 8.05 -28.34
CA HIS A 316 1.79 8.14 -29.80
C HIS A 316 2.80 9.18 -30.32
N LYS A 317 3.67 8.78 -31.24
CA LYS A 317 4.82 9.59 -31.68
C LYS A 317 4.43 10.92 -32.31
N GLN A 318 3.36 10.94 -33.10
CA GLN A 318 2.96 12.14 -33.84
C GLN A 318 2.11 13.09 -33.00
N THR A 319 1.20 12.55 -32.19
CA THR A 319 0.22 13.37 -31.44
C THR A 319 0.62 13.62 -29.99
N GLY A 320 1.63 12.90 -29.47
CA GLY A 320 1.99 12.95 -28.05
C GLY A 320 0.94 12.33 -27.12
N ARG A 321 -0.12 11.70 -27.66
CA ARG A 321 -1.21 11.14 -26.87
C ARG A 321 -0.73 9.94 -26.04
N VAL A 322 -0.95 10.00 -24.73
CA VAL A 322 -0.66 8.88 -23.82
C VAL A 322 -1.78 7.83 -23.89
N CYS A 323 -1.39 6.57 -24.01
CA CYS A 323 -2.24 5.39 -24.18
C CYS A 323 -1.72 4.25 -23.28
N ALA A 324 -2.53 3.21 -23.08
CA ALA A 324 -2.07 1.94 -22.51
C ALA A 324 -1.99 0.90 -23.63
N GLY A 325 -0.94 0.07 -23.65
CA GLY A 325 -0.72 -0.97 -24.64
C GLY A 325 -0.75 -2.34 -24.00
N LYS A 326 -1.78 -3.14 -24.27
CA LYS A 326 -1.88 -4.54 -23.83
C LYS A 326 -1.24 -5.42 -24.89
N ILE A 327 -0.08 -6.00 -24.57
CA ILE A 327 0.77 -6.77 -25.49
C ILE A 327 0.57 -8.27 -25.24
N TYR A 328 0.00 -8.95 -26.24
CA TYR A 328 -0.22 -10.39 -26.29
C TYR A 328 0.90 -11.03 -27.11
N ARG A 329 1.84 -11.70 -26.45
CA ARG A 329 2.91 -12.45 -27.12
C ARG A 329 2.44 -13.88 -27.35
N ALA A 330 2.45 -14.33 -28.60
CA ALA A 330 1.95 -15.64 -28.97
C ALA A 330 2.84 -16.26 -30.06
N ARG A 331 3.27 -17.51 -29.83
CA ARG A 331 4.13 -18.26 -30.77
C ARG A 331 3.31 -18.93 -31.89
N VAL A 332 2.01 -19.15 -31.68
CA VAL A 332 1.11 -19.82 -32.63
C VAL A 332 -0.16 -18.98 -32.84
N SER A 333 -0.76 -19.07 -34.03
CA SER A 333 -1.96 -18.31 -34.41
C SER A 333 -3.20 -18.62 -33.54
N LYS A 334 -3.32 -19.84 -33.01
CA LYS A 334 -4.43 -20.23 -32.12
C LYS A 334 -4.41 -19.44 -30.80
N ASP A 335 -3.23 -19.13 -30.28
CA ASP A 335 -3.06 -18.39 -29.03
C ASP A 335 -3.50 -16.92 -29.17
N LYS A 336 -3.59 -16.42 -30.40
CA LYS A 336 -4.04 -15.06 -30.75
C LYS A 336 -5.55 -14.92 -30.87
N MET A 337 -6.29 -16.04 -30.95
CA MET A 337 -7.73 -16.02 -31.20
C MET A 337 -8.49 -15.30 -30.08
N ALA A 338 -8.14 -15.57 -28.82
CA ALA A 338 -8.75 -14.90 -27.67
C ALA A 338 -8.52 -13.37 -27.69
N ALA A 339 -7.32 -12.92 -28.06
CA ALA A 339 -7.01 -11.49 -28.18
C ALA A 339 -7.79 -10.82 -29.31
N ARG A 340 -7.95 -11.50 -30.46
CA ARG A 340 -8.77 -11.00 -31.59
C ARG A 340 -10.24 -10.92 -31.24
N GLU A 341 -10.77 -11.91 -30.52
CA GLU A 341 -12.14 -11.88 -30.01
C GLU A 341 -12.36 -10.72 -29.04
N GLU A 342 -11.41 -10.48 -28.12
CA GLU A 342 -11.45 -9.34 -27.20
C GLU A 342 -11.45 -8.01 -27.95
N ILE A 343 -10.56 -7.83 -28.94
CA ILE A 343 -10.53 -6.63 -29.80
C ILE A 343 -11.88 -6.43 -30.51
N LYS A 344 -12.45 -7.51 -31.06
CA LYS A 344 -13.74 -7.46 -31.76
C LYS A 344 -14.86 -7.01 -30.82
N LEU A 345 -14.94 -7.59 -29.62
CA LEU A 345 -15.92 -7.20 -28.60
C LEU A 345 -15.74 -5.74 -28.19
N MET A 346 -14.51 -5.32 -27.92
CA MET A 346 -14.23 -3.93 -27.51
C MET A 346 -14.53 -2.90 -28.60
N ASN A 347 -14.41 -3.25 -29.89
CA ASN A 347 -14.83 -2.36 -30.97
C ASN A 347 -16.36 -2.12 -30.98
N GLU A 348 -17.15 -3.12 -30.55
CA GLU A 348 -18.61 -3.01 -30.38
C GLU A 348 -19.02 -2.29 -29.08
N LEU A 349 -18.12 -2.21 -28.08
CA LEU A 349 -18.40 -1.70 -26.74
C LEU A 349 -17.88 -0.25 -26.53
N ARG A 350 -18.70 0.73 -26.91
CA ARG A 350 -18.37 2.16 -26.78
C ARG A 350 -19.26 2.85 -25.75
N HIS A 351 -18.72 3.09 -24.56
CA HIS A 351 -19.47 3.64 -23.44
C HIS A 351 -18.55 4.37 -22.46
N PRO A 352 -18.95 5.51 -21.87
CA PRO A 352 -18.11 6.28 -20.95
C PRO A 352 -17.71 5.54 -19.66
N LYS A 353 -18.38 4.43 -19.32
CA LYS A 353 -18.04 3.58 -18.17
C LYS A 353 -17.17 2.36 -18.53
N LEU A 354 -16.78 2.22 -19.80
CA LEU A 354 -15.95 1.11 -20.29
C LEU A 354 -14.68 1.67 -20.93
N VAL A 355 -13.54 1.03 -20.70
CA VAL A 355 -12.27 1.43 -21.35
C VAL A 355 -12.39 1.28 -22.86
N GLN A 356 -11.88 2.26 -23.59
CA GLN A 356 -11.96 2.30 -25.04
C GLN A 356 -10.70 1.71 -25.70
N CYS A 357 -10.92 0.82 -26.67
CA CYS A 357 -9.88 0.40 -27.60
C CYS A 357 -9.74 1.44 -28.72
N LEU A 358 -8.54 2.00 -28.85
CA LEU A 358 -8.21 3.07 -29.78
C LEU A 358 -7.63 2.54 -31.09
N ALA A 359 -6.82 1.49 -31.02
CA ALA A 359 -6.19 0.85 -32.19
C ALA A 359 -5.78 -0.59 -31.84
N ALA A 360 -5.54 -1.42 -32.86
CA ALA A 360 -4.98 -2.75 -32.69
C ALA A 360 -3.89 -3.01 -33.74
N TYR A 361 -2.85 -3.72 -33.34
CA TYR A 361 -1.76 -4.17 -34.21
C TYR A 361 -1.67 -5.69 -34.14
N ASP A 362 -1.77 -6.38 -35.27
CA ASP A 362 -1.73 -7.85 -35.34
C ASP A 362 -0.60 -8.29 -36.26
N THR A 363 0.58 -8.45 -35.67
CA THR A 363 1.77 -8.90 -36.39
C THR A 363 1.89 -10.42 -36.32
N SER A 364 2.87 -11.02 -37.02
CA SER A 364 3.12 -12.47 -36.93
C SER A 364 3.53 -12.94 -35.53
N SER A 365 4.18 -12.10 -34.71
CA SER A 365 4.73 -12.48 -33.40
C SER A 365 3.91 -11.99 -32.19
N GLU A 366 3.15 -10.91 -32.34
CA GLU A 366 2.41 -10.31 -31.22
C GLU A 366 1.15 -9.59 -31.69
N ILE A 367 0.14 -9.55 -30.82
CA ILE A 367 -1.01 -8.64 -30.93
C ILE A 367 -0.84 -7.54 -29.88
N VAL A 368 -1.01 -6.29 -30.28
CA VAL A 368 -0.98 -5.14 -29.37
C VAL A 368 -2.28 -4.39 -29.47
N MET A 369 -3.01 -4.33 -28.37
CA MET A 369 -4.24 -3.56 -28.23
C MET A 369 -3.89 -2.23 -27.57
N VAL A 370 -4.15 -1.13 -28.28
CA VAL A 370 -3.95 0.24 -27.78
C VAL A 370 -5.25 0.70 -27.15
N LEU A 371 -5.22 0.90 -25.84
CA LEU A 371 -6.32 1.35 -25.00
C LEU A 371 -6.14 2.81 -24.60
N GLU A 372 -7.24 3.48 -24.25
CA GLU A 372 -7.14 4.75 -23.54
C GLU A 372 -6.37 4.59 -22.23
N TYR A 373 -5.54 5.58 -21.89
CA TYR A 373 -4.81 5.58 -20.64
C TYR A 373 -5.68 6.17 -19.52
N ILE A 374 -5.80 5.44 -18.42
CA ILE A 374 -6.53 5.86 -17.23
C ILE A 374 -5.55 6.03 -16.06
N ALA A 375 -5.51 7.21 -15.47
CA ALA A 375 -4.47 7.59 -14.50
C ALA A 375 -4.92 7.51 -13.01
N GLY A 376 -6.21 7.28 -12.73
CA GLY A 376 -6.75 7.39 -11.37
C GLY A 376 -6.58 6.17 -10.47
N GLY A 377 -6.09 5.04 -10.99
CA GLY A 377 -5.83 3.82 -10.21
C GLY A 377 -7.09 3.05 -9.78
N GLU A 378 -6.89 1.92 -9.12
CA GLU A 378 -7.98 1.01 -8.70
C GLU A 378 -8.90 1.68 -7.66
N LEU A 379 -10.21 1.46 -7.78
CA LEU A 379 -11.22 2.07 -6.90
C LEU A 379 -10.97 1.75 -5.42
N PHE A 380 -10.72 0.48 -5.10
CA PHE A 380 -10.61 0.05 -3.71
C PHE A 380 -9.33 0.58 -3.04
N GLU A 381 -8.23 0.66 -3.79
CA GLU A 381 -6.99 1.31 -3.33
C GLU A 381 -7.22 2.79 -3.04
N ARG A 382 -8.03 3.45 -3.87
CA ARG A 382 -8.40 4.85 -3.64
C ARG A 382 -9.27 5.01 -2.39
N ILE A 383 -10.20 4.09 -2.16
CA ILE A 383 -11.09 4.12 -1.00
C ILE A 383 -10.31 4.01 0.31
N VAL A 384 -9.28 3.17 0.38
CA VAL A 384 -8.52 2.94 1.62
C VAL A 384 -7.50 4.05 1.98
N ASP A 385 -7.26 4.99 1.06
CA ASP A 385 -6.46 6.19 1.31
C ASP A 385 -7.03 6.97 2.50
N GLU A 386 -6.15 7.38 3.42
CA GLU A 386 -6.49 8.11 4.63
C GLU A 386 -7.18 9.45 4.32
N ASN A 387 -6.84 10.08 3.20
CA ASN A 387 -7.38 11.38 2.79
C ASN A 387 -8.68 11.25 1.97
N PHE A 388 -9.14 10.04 1.71
CA PHE A 388 -10.41 9.82 1.02
C PHE A 388 -11.52 9.67 2.05
N GLU A 389 -12.73 10.15 1.79
CA GLU A 389 -13.88 9.85 2.64
C GLU A 389 -14.79 8.88 1.90
N HIS A 390 -15.09 7.74 2.54
CA HIS A 390 -15.93 6.71 1.94
C HIS A 390 -17.17 6.51 2.76
N THR A 391 -18.32 6.66 2.11
CA THR A 391 -19.64 6.66 2.73
C THR A 391 -20.58 5.80 1.89
N GLU A 392 -21.72 5.43 2.46
CA GLU A 392 -22.75 4.73 1.70
C GLU A 392 -23.22 5.54 0.47
N PRO A 393 -23.46 6.87 0.56
CA PRO A 393 -23.73 7.69 -0.62
C PRO A 393 -22.68 7.61 -1.74
N ASN A 394 -21.39 7.60 -1.38
CA ASN A 394 -20.32 7.42 -2.37
C ASN A 394 -20.39 6.02 -2.99
N SER A 395 -20.71 5.00 -2.19
CA SER A 395 -20.90 3.62 -2.66
C SER A 395 -22.01 3.53 -3.71
N VAL A 396 -23.13 4.22 -3.51
CA VAL A 396 -24.23 4.29 -4.50
C VAL A 396 -23.77 4.91 -5.81
N LYS A 397 -22.98 6.00 -5.75
CA LYS A 397 -22.41 6.65 -6.94
C LYS A 397 -21.47 5.70 -7.71
N TYR A 398 -20.72 4.85 -7.02
CA TYR A 398 -19.87 3.84 -7.66
C TYR A 398 -20.68 2.70 -8.26
N MET A 399 -21.62 2.14 -7.51
CA MET A 399 -22.46 1.03 -7.95
C MET A 399 -23.32 1.40 -9.16
N ARG A 400 -23.87 2.62 -9.19
CA ARG A 400 -24.60 3.11 -10.36
C ARG A 400 -23.72 3.13 -11.61
N GLN A 401 -22.49 3.62 -11.52
CA GLN A 401 -21.58 3.69 -12.68
C GLN A 401 -21.16 2.30 -13.17
N ILE A 402 -20.96 1.34 -12.26
CA ILE A 402 -20.67 -0.05 -12.61
C ILE A 402 -21.88 -0.65 -13.34
N LEU A 403 -23.09 -0.47 -12.79
CA LEU A 403 -24.33 -0.95 -13.39
C LEU A 403 -24.60 -0.32 -14.76
N GLU A 404 -24.40 0.98 -14.94
CA GLU A 404 -24.53 1.66 -16.25
C GLU A 404 -23.60 1.04 -17.31
N GLY A 405 -22.35 0.74 -16.95
CA GLY A 405 -21.41 0.07 -17.84
C GLY A 405 -21.86 -1.35 -18.21
N VAL A 406 -22.30 -2.12 -17.22
CA VAL A 406 -22.75 -3.51 -17.41
C VAL A 406 -24.08 -3.57 -18.16
N GLN A 407 -25.03 -2.66 -17.88
CA GLN A 407 -26.29 -2.53 -18.61
C GLN A 407 -26.03 -2.32 -20.11
N TYR A 408 -25.08 -1.46 -20.46
CA TYR A 408 -24.70 -1.24 -21.85
C TYR A 408 -24.15 -2.52 -22.50
N MET A 409 -23.29 -3.27 -21.80
CA MET A 409 -22.82 -4.58 -22.29
C MET A 409 -23.98 -5.56 -22.48
N HIS A 410 -24.88 -5.64 -21.51
CA HIS A 410 -26.03 -6.54 -21.52
C HIS A 410 -27.03 -6.20 -22.62
N SER A 411 -27.20 -4.92 -22.96
CA SER A 411 -28.01 -4.47 -24.11
C SER A 411 -27.49 -4.99 -25.45
N LYS A 412 -26.21 -5.37 -25.52
CA LYS A 412 -25.56 -5.99 -26.69
C LYS A 412 -25.40 -7.52 -26.54
N HIS A 413 -26.03 -8.11 -25.52
CA HIS A 413 -25.90 -9.51 -25.15
C HIS A 413 -24.46 -9.94 -24.88
N ILE A 414 -23.66 -9.09 -24.23
CA ILE A 414 -22.29 -9.41 -23.82
C ILE A 414 -22.24 -9.58 -22.31
N ILE A 415 -21.75 -10.73 -21.85
CA ILE A 415 -21.51 -11.06 -20.44
C ILE A 415 -20.03 -10.76 -20.13
N HIS A 416 -19.73 -10.09 -19.02
CA HIS A 416 -18.37 -9.69 -18.65
C HIS A 416 -17.55 -10.85 -18.07
N LEU A 417 -18.14 -11.66 -17.17
CA LEU A 417 -17.57 -12.89 -16.59
C LEU A 417 -16.32 -12.75 -15.68
N ASP A 418 -15.69 -11.58 -15.61
CA ASP A 418 -14.55 -11.29 -14.71
C ASP A 418 -14.71 -9.98 -13.92
N LEU A 419 -15.92 -9.66 -13.46
CA LEU A 419 -16.12 -8.44 -12.65
C LEU A 419 -15.51 -8.64 -11.26
N LYS A 420 -14.55 -7.76 -10.92
CA LYS A 420 -13.84 -7.77 -9.63
C LYS A 420 -13.23 -6.38 -9.34
N PRO A 421 -12.85 -6.09 -8.08
CA PRO A 421 -12.23 -4.82 -7.68
C PRO A 421 -11.07 -4.34 -8.57
N GLU A 422 -10.18 -5.25 -8.97
CA GLU A 422 -9.00 -4.95 -9.81
C GLU A 422 -9.38 -4.41 -11.20
N ASN A 423 -10.59 -4.71 -11.67
CA ASN A 423 -11.07 -4.34 -13.01
C ASN A 423 -11.88 -3.03 -12.99
N ILE A 424 -11.98 -2.35 -11.84
CA ILE A 424 -12.72 -1.09 -11.67
C ILE A 424 -11.74 0.01 -11.27
N VAL A 425 -11.57 0.99 -12.16
CA VAL A 425 -10.52 2.01 -12.05
C VAL A 425 -11.14 3.41 -12.07
N CYS A 426 -10.63 4.28 -11.21
CA CYS A 426 -10.95 5.69 -11.19
C CYS A 426 -10.34 6.38 -12.43
N VAL A 427 -11.12 7.19 -13.13
CA VAL A 427 -10.63 7.95 -14.30
C VAL A 427 -9.52 8.93 -13.89
N ASN A 428 -9.69 9.55 -12.73
CA ASN A 428 -8.81 10.58 -12.19
C ASN A 428 -8.67 10.43 -10.66
N GLY A 429 -7.75 11.20 -10.06
CA GLY A 429 -7.47 11.14 -8.62
C GLY A 429 -8.61 11.60 -7.71
N THR A 430 -9.71 12.17 -8.23
CA THR A 430 -10.87 12.53 -7.40
C THR A 430 -11.70 11.31 -7.02
N GLY A 431 -11.56 10.19 -7.74
CA GLY A 431 -12.30 8.96 -7.46
C GLY A 431 -13.79 9.02 -7.81
N THR A 432 -14.24 10.05 -8.51
CA THR A 432 -15.67 10.29 -8.77
C THR A 432 -16.20 9.58 -10.01
N LEU A 433 -15.33 9.36 -11.00
CA LEU A 433 -15.67 8.72 -12.27
C LEU A 433 -14.96 7.39 -12.38
N LEU A 434 -15.71 6.34 -12.75
CA LEU A 434 -15.21 4.97 -12.85
C LEU A 434 -15.26 4.45 -14.29
N LYS A 435 -14.32 3.57 -14.62
CA LYS A 435 -14.36 2.74 -15.83
C LYS A 435 -14.02 1.29 -15.50
N ILE A 436 -14.67 0.38 -16.21
CA ILE A 436 -14.33 -1.05 -16.26
C ILE A 436 -13.23 -1.25 -17.30
N ILE A 437 -12.15 -1.96 -16.95
CA ILE A 437 -10.90 -1.94 -17.74
C ILE A 437 -10.44 -3.26 -18.35
N ASP A 438 -11.03 -4.41 -18.03
CA ASP A 438 -10.56 -5.71 -18.54
C ASP A 438 -11.71 -6.58 -19.06
N PHE A 439 -11.65 -6.93 -20.35
CA PHE A 439 -12.70 -7.66 -21.07
C PHE A 439 -12.21 -9.03 -21.56
N GLY A 440 -11.07 -9.53 -21.07
CA GLY A 440 -10.45 -10.76 -21.60
C GLY A 440 -11.31 -12.03 -21.47
N LEU A 441 -12.20 -12.09 -20.47
CA LEU A 441 -13.16 -13.18 -20.32
C LEU A 441 -14.57 -12.85 -20.86
N ALA A 442 -14.81 -11.63 -21.32
CA ALA A 442 -16.12 -11.23 -21.80
C ALA A 442 -16.52 -12.05 -23.04
N ARG A 443 -17.78 -12.44 -23.13
CA ARG A 443 -18.30 -13.26 -24.24
C ARG A 443 -19.68 -12.78 -24.65
N LYS A 444 -19.97 -12.87 -25.94
CA LYS A 444 -21.32 -12.65 -26.48
C LYS A 444 -22.17 -13.88 -26.19
N GLN A 445 -23.33 -13.67 -25.59
CA GLN A 445 -24.32 -14.71 -25.35
C GLN A 445 -25.00 -15.03 -26.68
N GLU A 446 -24.81 -16.24 -27.17
CA GLU A 446 -25.45 -16.74 -28.39
C GLU A 446 -26.61 -17.69 -28.01
N PRO A 447 -27.81 -17.51 -28.57
CA PRO A 447 -28.94 -18.41 -28.30
C PRO A 447 -28.57 -19.88 -28.54
N GLY A 448 -28.81 -20.73 -27.55
CA GLY A 448 -28.56 -22.18 -27.64
C GLY A 448 -27.12 -22.63 -27.39
N LYS A 449 -26.18 -21.72 -27.11
CA LYS A 449 -24.78 -22.05 -26.84
C LYS A 449 -24.49 -21.93 -25.34
N GLN A 450 -24.14 -23.05 -24.72
CA GLN A 450 -23.67 -23.06 -23.33
C GLN A 450 -22.22 -22.57 -23.27
N LEU A 451 -21.95 -21.60 -22.41
CA LEU A 451 -20.61 -21.06 -22.18
C LEU A 451 -20.05 -21.69 -20.89
N LEU A 452 -18.92 -22.38 -21.01
CA LEU A 452 -18.16 -22.90 -19.89
C LEU A 452 -16.96 -21.98 -19.65
N VAL A 453 -16.78 -21.52 -18.40
CA VAL A 453 -15.80 -20.49 -18.05
C VAL A 453 -14.82 -21.04 -17.00
N LEU A 454 -13.53 -20.84 -17.22
CA LEU A 454 -12.49 -21.16 -16.24
C LEU A 454 -12.41 -20.05 -15.18
N HIS A 455 -12.58 -20.39 -13.91
CA HIS A 455 -12.59 -19.43 -12.82
C HIS A 455 -11.17 -19.09 -12.30
N GLY A 456 -10.95 -17.83 -11.91
CA GLY A 456 -9.70 -17.34 -11.33
C GLY A 456 -9.78 -17.19 -9.81
N THR A 457 -10.52 -16.18 -9.35
CA THR A 457 -10.61 -15.76 -7.94
C THR A 457 -11.96 -16.19 -7.35
N PRO A 458 -12.00 -17.25 -6.52
CA PRO A 458 -13.23 -18.01 -6.23
C PRO A 458 -14.35 -17.20 -5.54
N GLU A 459 -13.99 -16.17 -4.78
CA GLU A 459 -14.91 -15.32 -4.01
C GLU A 459 -15.83 -14.41 -4.87
N PHE A 460 -15.50 -14.16 -6.15
CA PHE A 460 -16.32 -13.35 -7.07
C PHE A 460 -17.14 -14.18 -8.06
N VAL A 461 -16.89 -15.49 -8.08
CA VAL A 461 -17.44 -16.41 -9.08
C VAL A 461 -18.87 -16.75 -8.68
N ALA A 462 -19.79 -16.81 -9.64
CA ALA A 462 -21.17 -17.18 -9.37
C ALA A 462 -21.33 -18.70 -9.18
N PRO A 463 -22.34 -19.17 -8.42
CA PRO A 463 -22.56 -20.59 -8.16
C PRO A 463 -22.69 -21.42 -9.45
N GLU A 464 -23.39 -20.89 -10.45
CA GLU A 464 -23.59 -21.56 -11.75
C GLU A 464 -22.26 -21.80 -12.49
N VAL A 465 -21.28 -20.91 -12.35
CA VAL A 465 -19.96 -21.06 -12.98
C VAL A 465 -19.18 -22.20 -12.33
N ILE A 466 -19.25 -22.34 -11.01
CA ILE A 466 -18.57 -23.41 -10.25
C ILE A 466 -19.18 -24.77 -10.56
N ASN A 467 -20.52 -24.82 -10.66
CA ASN A 467 -21.25 -26.05 -10.95
C ASN A 467 -21.23 -26.47 -12.42
N PHE A 468 -20.51 -25.73 -13.27
CA PHE A 468 -20.51 -25.92 -14.73
C PHE A 468 -21.92 -25.86 -15.34
N GLU A 469 -22.80 -25.06 -14.74
CA GLU A 469 -24.12 -24.76 -15.25
C GLU A 469 -24.05 -23.65 -16.31
N PRO A 470 -25.07 -23.52 -17.18
CA PRO A 470 -25.11 -22.46 -18.19
C PRO A 470 -25.07 -21.07 -17.55
N VAL A 471 -24.10 -20.25 -17.96
CA VAL A 471 -24.00 -18.84 -17.54
C VAL A 471 -24.91 -17.95 -18.39
N ASP A 472 -25.37 -16.85 -17.79
CA ASP A 472 -26.21 -15.85 -18.45
C ASP A 472 -25.82 -14.42 -18.04
N LEU A 473 -26.60 -13.42 -18.47
CA LEU A 473 -26.37 -12.03 -18.10
C LEU A 473 -26.42 -11.82 -16.58
N ALA A 474 -27.25 -12.59 -15.85
CA ALA A 474 -27.37 -12.48 -14.40
C ALA A 474 -26.12 -12.97 -13.68
N THR A 475 -25.24 -13.74 -14.31
CA THR A 475 -23.93 -14.14 -13.76
C THR A 475 -23.07 -12.93 -13.35
N ASP A 476 -23.08 -11.85 -14.15
CA ASP A 476 -22.35 -10.61 -13.79
C ASP A 476 -22.93 -9.94 -12.53
N LEU A 477 -24.25 -10.07 -12.32
CA LEU A 477 -24.96 -9.42 -11.21
C LEU A 477 -24.59 -10.06 -9.86
N TRP A 478 -24.22 -11.34 -9.84
CA TRP A 478 -23.63 -11.97 -8.67
C TRP A 478 -22.32 -11.28 -8.27
N SER A 479 -21.39 -11.12 -9.22
CA SER A 479 -20.12 -10.45 -8.96
C SER A 479 -20.31 -9.00 -8.53
N ILE A 480 -21.30 -8.29 -9.09
CA ILE A 480 -21.71 -6.95 -8.65
C ILE A 480 -22.22 -6.96 -7.20
N GLY A 481 -23.00 -7.97 -6.80
CA GLY A 481 -23.44 -8.16 -5.41
C GLY A 481 -22.27 -8.33 -4.45
N VAL A 482 -21.28 -9.15 -4.83
CA VAL A 482 -20.04 -9.33 -4.05
C VAL A 482 -19.26 -8.02 -3.94
N ILE A 483 -19.09 -7.30 -5.04
CA ILE A 483 -18.42 -5.98 -5.07
C ILE A 483 -19.16 -5.00 -4.16
N CYS A 484 -20.49 -4.95 -4.21
CA CYS A 484 -21.32 -4.08 -3.36
C CYS A 484 -21.15 -4.41 -1.87
N TYR A 485 -21.17 -5.70 -1.52
CA TYR A 485 -20.96 -6.15 -0.15
C TYR A 485 -19.59 -5.70 0.38
N ILE A 486 -18.52 -5.91 -0.39
CA ILE A 486 -17.15 -5.49 0.01
C ILE A 486 -17.07 -3.97 0.08
N LEU A 487 -17.72 -3.24 -0.83
CA LEU A 487 -17.70 -1.77 -0.86
C LEU A 487 -18.30 -1.16 0.41
N LEU A 488 -19.33 -1.79 0.97
CA LEU A 488 -20.02 -1.31 2.18
C LEU A 488 -19.38 -1.80 3.48
N SER A 489 -18.83 -3.02 3.50
CA SER A 489 -18.33 -3.67 4.73
C SER A 489 -16.80 -3.77 4.84
N GLY A 490 -16.11 -3.71 3.70
CA GLY A 490 -14.69 -4.06 3.61
C GLY A 490 -14.39 -5.56 3.74
N GLU A 491 -15.40 -6.42 3.76
CA GLU A 491 -15.27 -7.88 3.93
C GLU A 491 -15.84 -8.62 2.71
N SER A 492 -15.40 -9.85 2.46
CA SER A 492 -15.99 -10.69 1.42
C SER A 492 -17.15 -11.52 2.00
N PRO A 493 -18.31 -11.61 1.32
CA PRO A 493 -19.48 -12.36 1.80
C PRO A 493 -19.26 -13.87 1.86
N PHE A 494 -18.27 -14.40 1.11
CA PHE A 494 -17.99 -15.83 0.99
C PHE A 494 -16.58 -16.20 1.48
N GLN A 495 -16.01 -15.41 2.39
CA GLN A 495 -14.64 -15.61 2.87
C GLN A 495 -14.49 -16.93 3.65
N GLY A 496 -13.91 -17.96 3.02
CA GLY A 496 -13.46 -19.17 3.72
C GLY A 496 -12.00 -19.08 4.18
N ASN A 497 -11.53 -20.05 4.96
CA ASN A 497 -10.12 -20.15 5.38
C ASN A 497 -9.20 -20.55 4.22
N ASN A 498 -9.77 -21.11 3.15
CA ASN A 498 -9.06 -21.48 1.92
C ASN A 498 -9.99 -21.38 0.69
N ASP A 499 -9.41 -21.55 -0.50
CA ASP A 499 -10.15 -21.47 -1.78
C ASP A 499 -11.27 -22.53 -1.87
N ALA A 500 -11.09 -23.74 -1.30
CA ALA A 500 -12.10 -24.81 -1.35
C ALA A 500 -13.32 -24.51 -0.46
N GLU A 501 -13.08 -23.99 0.75
CA GLU A 501 -14.14 -23.55 1.65
C GLU A 501 -14.89 -22.34 1.08
N THR A 502 -14.15 -21.38 0.50
CA THR A 502 -14.74 -20.24 -0.22
C THR A 502 -15.67 -20.72 -1.33
N LEU A 503 -15.22 -21.67 -2.18
CA LEU A 503 -16.04 -22.25 -3.23
C LEU A 503 -17.26 -23.00 -2.69
N ALA A 504 -17.15 -23.69 -1.53
CA ALA A 504 -18.27 -24.37 -0.91
C ALA A 504 -19.35 -23.38 -0.44
N LEU A 505 -18.95 -22.28 0.19
CA LEU A 505 -19.86 -21.19 0.61
C LEU A 505 -20.57 -20.57 -0.60
N VAL A 506 -19.82 -20.25 -1.66
CA VAL A 506 -20.40 -19.74 -2.92
C VAL A 506 -21.38 -20.74 -3.52
N THR A 507 -21.00 -22.01 -3.66
CA THR A 507 -21.85 -23.07 -4.24
C THR A 507 -23.16 -23.26 -3.47
N ALA A 508 -23.08 -23.15 -2.15
CA ALA A 508 -24.23 -23.21 -1.26
C ALA A 508 -25.02 -21.89 -1.20
N ALA A 509 -24.49 -20.79 -1.77
CA ALA A 509 -24.95 -19.43 -1.57
C ALA A 509 -25.15 -19.08 -0.09
N GLN A 510 -24.21 -19.53 0.75
CA GLN A 510 -24.20 -19.30 2.20
C GLN A 510 -23.39 -18.04 2.51
N TRP A 511 -24.11 -17.01 2.94
CA TRP A 511 -23.56 -15.73 3.36
C TRP A 511 -24.55 -15.04 4.30
N GLU A 512 -24.08 -14.08 5.08
CA GLU A 512 -24.90 -13.28 5.99
C GLU A 512 -24.37 -11.85 6.11
N PHE A 513 -25.21 -10.93 6.57
CA PHE A 513 -24.75 -9.58 6.90
C PHE A 513 -24.08 -9.60 8.28
N ASN A 514 -22.77 -9.37 8.31
CA ASN A 514 -22.05 -9.21 9.57
C ASN A 514 -22.66 -8.03 10.36
N PRO A 515 -23.26 -8.25 11.55
CA PRO A 515 -23.92 -7.20 12.31
C PRO A 515 -22.99 -6.01 12.59
N GLU A 516 -21.71 -6.24 12.90
CA GLU A 516 -20.76 -5.15 13.16
C GLU A 516 -20.52 -4.25 11.94
N SER A 517 -20.55 -4.84 10.74
CA SER A 517 -20.24 -4.12 9.50
C SER A 517 -21.49 -3.49 8.86
N PHE A 518 -22.68 -4.00 9.19
CA PHE A 518 -23.94 -3.62 8.57
C PHE A 518 -24.96 -2.98 9.53
N ASP A 519 -24.58 -2.70 10.80
CA ASP A 519 -25.44 -2.02 11.78
C ASP A 519 -25.87 -0.62 11.29
N ASP A 520 -24.91 0.16 10.77
CA ASP A 520 -25.14 1.52 10.27
C ASP A 520 -25.54 1.58 8.78
N ILE A 521 -25.70 0.43 8.11
CA ILE A 521 -26.00 0.35 6.68
C ILE A 521 -27.51 0.25 6.47
N THR A 522 -28.03 1.00 5.49
CA THR A 522 -29.48 1.04 5.24
C THR A 522 -30.06 -0.31 4.85
N ASP A 523 -31.34 -0.52 5.19
CA ASP A 523 -32.05 -1.74 4.82
C ASP A 523 -32.25 -1.86 3.31
N GLU A 524 -32.36 -0.73 2.60
CA GLU A 524 -32.39 -0.72 1.13
C GLU A 524 -31.07 -1.25 0.54
N ALA A 525 -29.92 -0.96 1.17
CA ALA A 525 -28.63 -1.49 0.73
C ALA A 525 -28.54 -3.01 0.94
N LYS A 526 -29.06 -3.49 2.08
CA LYS A 526 -29.13 -4.92 2.40
C LYS A 526 -30.05 -5.64 1.42
N ASP A 527 -31.26 -5.11 1.19
CA ASP A 527 -32.22 -5.65 0.21
C ASP A 527 -31.62 -5.70 -1.21
N PHE A 528 -30.89 -4.65 -1.61
CA PHE A 528 -30.19 -4.61 -2.89
C PHE A 528 -29.16 -5.73 -3.03
N ILE A 529 -28.31 -5.95 -2.01
CA ILE A 529 -27.32 -7.03 -1.99
C ILE A 529 -28.03 -8.39 -2.03
N SER A 530 -29.07 -8.57 -1.21
CA SER A 530 -29.85 -9.82 -1.18
C SER A 530 -30.46 -10.15 -2.54
N GLY A 531 -30.97 -9.17 -3.28
CA GLY A 531 -31.49 -9.37 -4.63
C GLY A 531 -30.43 -9.74 -5.68
N LEU A 532 -29.16 -9.37 -5.46
CA LEU A 532 -28.03 -9.70 -6.34
C LEU A 532 -27.37 -11.05 -5.99
N LEU A 533 -27.28 -11.40 -4.72
CA LEU A 533 -26.67 -12.65 -4.24
C LEU A 533 -27.66 -13.81 -4.15
N MET A 534 -28.51 -13.94 -5.17
CA MET A 534 -29.48 -15.03 -5.32
C MET A 534 -28.87 -16.22 -6.08
N LYS A 535 -29.06 -17.43 -5.56
CA LYS A 535 -28.58 -18.66 -6.20
C LYS A 535 -29.29 -18.96 -7.52
N ASP A 536 -30.63 -18.85 -7.57
CA ASP A 536 -31.38 -18.98 -8.83
C ASP A 536 -31.17 -17.73 -9.68
N THR A 537 -30.56 -17.88 -10.85
CA THR A 537 -30.26 -16.78 -11.77
C THR A 537 -31.52 -16.05 -12.23
N ARG A 538 -32.67 -16.72 -12.27
CA ARG A 538 -33.96 -16.13 -12.69
C ARG A 538 -34.61 -15.28 -11.60
N ALA A 539 -34.31 -15.59 -10.33
CA ALA A 539 -34.76 -14.80 -9.18
C ALA A 539 -33.83 -13.62 -8.90
N ARG A 540 -32.58 -13.69 -9.39
CA ARG A 540 -31.57 -12.63 -9.27
C ARG A 540 -32.02 -11.36 -9.98
N LEU A 541 -31.74 -10.20 -9.40
CA LEU A 541 -32.01 -8.91 -10.04
C LEU A 541 -31.30 -8.84 -11.40
N SER A 542 -32.05 -8.47 -12.44
CA SER A 542 -31.49 -8.04 -13.72
C SER A 542 -30.85 -6.65 -13.58
N CYS A 543 -29.92 -6.28 -14.47
CA CYS A 543 -29.27 -4.96 -14.44
C CYS A 543 -30.27 -3.78 -14.50
N GLU A 544 -31.34 -3.88 -15.30
CA GLU A 544 -32.41 -2.88 -15.36
C GLU A 544 -33.12 -2.70 -14.01
N LYS A 545 -33.57 -3.81 -13.41
CA LYS A 545 -34.17 -3.81 -12.06
C LYS A 545 -33.21 -3.31 -10.98
N ALA A 546 -31.91 -3.63 -11.09
CA ALA A 546 -30.89 -3.16 -10.16
C ALA A 546 -30.70 -1.63 -10.23
N LEU A 547 -30.71 -1.04 -11.43
CA LEU A 547 -30.67 0.41 -11.62
C LEU A 547 -31.94 1.11 -11.12
N ALA A 548 -33.09 0.45 -11.26
CA ALA A 548 -34.38 0.94 -10.75
C ALA A 548 -34.59 0.68 -9.24
N HIS A 549 -33.68 -0.05 -8.59
CA HIS A 549 -33.83 -0.44 -7.20
C HIS A 549 -33.83 0.80 -6.28
N PRO A 550 -34.67 0.86 -5.23
CA PRO A 550 -34.74 2.02 -4.33
C PRO A 550 -33.39 2.50 -3.80
N TRP A 551 -32.49 1.58 -3.46
CA TRP A 551 -31.14 1.92 -3.02
C TRP A 551 -30.34 2.73 -4.05
N ILE A 552 -30.49 2.44 -5.34
CA ILE A 552 -29.83 3.15 -6.44
C ILE A 552 -30.67 4.35 -6.93
N ALA A 553 -31.98 4.19 -7.09
CA ALA A 553 -32.86 5.16 -7.73
C ALA A 553 -33.23 6.36 -6.83
N LEU A 554 -33.46 6.15 -5.53
CA LEU A 554 -33.86 7.22 -4.59
C LEU A 554 -32.68 8.04 -4.04
N PHE A 555 -31.57 8.06 -4.78
CA PHE A 555 -30.41 8.85 -4.39
C PHE A 555 -30.66 10.32 -4.69
N ASP A 556 -31.22 11.04 -3.71
CA ASP A 556 -31.23 12.50 -3.68
C ASP A 556 -30.15 12.97 -2.69
N ASP A 557 -29.25 13.88 -3.10
CA ASP A 557 -28.14 14.39 -2.28
C ASP A 557 -28.63 15.08 -0.97
N SER A 558 -29.94 15.24 -0.77
CA SER A 558 -30.55 16.07 0.27
C SER A 558 -31.31 15.35 1.39
N ASN A 559 -31.49 14.01 1.42
CA ASN A 559 -32.20 13.38 2.53
C ASN A 559 -31.83 11.89 2.81
N SER A 560 -31.59 11.58 4.10
CA SER A 560 -31.84 10.26 4.72
C SER A 560 -30.85 9.10 4.56
N ARG A 561 -29.54 9.32 4.32
CA ARG A 561 -28.53 8.25 4.51
C ARG A 561 -27.39 8.69 5.42
N SER A 562 -26.85 7.74 6.18
CA SER A 562 -25.72 7.98 7.07
C SER A 562 -24.54 8.54 6.27
N THR A 563 -24.11 9.77 6.59
CA THR A 563 -22.86 10.34 6.07
C THR A 563 -21.66 9.87 6.88
N LYS A 564 -21.84 8.88 7.76
CA LYS A 564 -20.77 8.30 8.56
C LYS A 564 -19.75 7.65 7.63
N SER A 565 -18.48 7.98 7.87
CA SER A 565 -17.38 7.32 7.18
C SER A 565 -17.39 5.83 7.51
N LEU A 566 -17.41 4.99 6.47
CA LEU A 566 -17.36 3.54 6.59
C LEU A 566 -15.98 3.10 7.09
N ASN A 567 -15.95 2.07 7.94
CA ASN A 567 -14.69 1.56 8.47
C ASN A 567 -13.84 0.92 7.35
N LYS A 568 -12.64 1.46 7.14
CA LYS A 568 -11.74 1.05 6.05
C LYS A 568 -10.74 -0.03 6.45
N ASP A 569 -10.59 -0.35 7.73
CA ASP A 569 -9.56 -1.28 8.20
C ASP A 569 -9.85 -2.72 7.75
N LYS A 570 -11.12 -3.10 7.69
CA LYS A 570 -11.55 -4.37 7.08
C LYS A 570 -11.18 -4.41 5.60
N MET A 571 -11.47 -3.33 4.86
CA MET A 571 -11.13 -3.22 3.43
C MET A 571 -9.62 -3.24 3.17
N ARG A 572 -8.81 -2.57 4.01
CA ARG A 572 -7.33 -2.61 3.93
C ARG A 572 -6.81 -4.04 4.07
N ARG A 573 -7.33 -4.78 5.06
CA ARG A 573 -6.99 -6.20 5.27
C ARG A 573 -7.40 -7.05 4.07
N PHE A 574 -8.58 -6.82 3.53
CA PHE A 574 -9.05 -7.49 2.33
C PHE A 574 -8.11 -7.28 1.14
N LEU A 575 -7.75 -6.03 0.83
CA LEU A 575 -6.85 -5.71 -0.29
C LEU A 575 -5.44 -6.27 -0.09
N ALA A 576 -4.90 -6.22 1.13
CA ALA A 576 -3.61 -6.82 1.46
C ALA A 576 -3.60 -8.33 1.17
N ARG A 577 -4.68 -9.05 1.54
CA ARG A 577 -4.83 -10.48 1.26
C ARG A 577 -4.93 -10.77 -0.24
N GLN A 578 -5.61 -9.94 -1.03
CA GLN A 578 -5.69 -10.12 -2.49
C GLN A 578 -4.33 -9.91 -3.16
N LYS A 579 -3.61 -8.85 -2.78
CA LYS A 579 -2.23 -8.62 -3.24
C LYS A 579 -1.33 -9.80 -2.89
N TRP A 580 -1.46 -10.36 -1.69
CA TRP A 580 -0.75 -11.57 -1.28
C TRP A 580 -1.08 -12.78 -2.15
N LYS A 581 -2.37 -13.11 -2.38
CA LYS A 581 -2.78 -14.22 -3.24
C LYS A 581 -2.18 -14.09 -4.65
N LYS A 582 -2.11 -12.87 -5.20
CA LYS A 582 -1.56 -12.55 -6.53
C LYS A 582 -0.04 -12.75 -6.58
N THR A 583 0.70 -12.15 -5.64
CA THR A 583 2.17 -12.23 -5.56
C THR A 583 2.66 -13.63 -5.17
N GLY A 584 1.98 -14.28 -4.22
CA GLY A 584 2.30 -15.63 -3.74
C GLY A 584 2.05 -16.72 -4.79
N LYS A 585 0.95 -16.65 -5.55
CA LYS A 585 0.70 -17.58 -6.68
C LYS A 585 1.72 -17.38 -7.80
N ALA A 586 2.12 -16.14 -8.10
CA ALA A 586 3.17 -15.84 -9.07
C ALA A 586 4.54 -16.38 -8.63
N LEU A 587 4.90 -16.23 -7.36
CA LEU A 587 6.14 -16.76 -6.78
C LEU A 587 6.16 -18.30 -6.78
N LEU A 588 5.03 -18.96 -6.45
CA LEU A 588 4.91 -20.42 -6.54
C LEU A 588 4.98 -20.94 -7.99
N ALA A 589 4.38 -20.21 -8.94
CA ALA A 589 4.45 -20.53 -10.36
C ALA A 589 5.88 -20.39 -10.90
N LEU A 590 6.60 -19.34 -10.48
CA LEU A 590 8.04 -19.16 -10.78
C LEU A 590 8.88 -20.28 -10.14
N LYS A 591 8.64 -20.65 -8.87
CA LYS A 591 9.29 -21.80 -8.21
C LYS A 591 8.99 -23.12 -8.92
N ARG A 592 7.80 -23.31 -9.51
CA ARG A 592 7.45 -24.50 -10.31
C ARG A 592 8.09 -24.50 -11.69
N MET A 593 8.11 -23.37 -12.39
CA MET A 593 8.77 -23.23 -13.69
C MET A 593 10.29 -23.40 -13.58
N ALA A 594 10.91 -22.89 -12.52
CA ALA A 594 12.33 -23.09 -12.22
C ALA A 594 12.70 -24.56 -11.93
N ARG A 595 11.74 -25.38 -11.45
CA ARG A 595 11.93 -26.83 -11.30
C ARG A 595 11.77 -27.59 -12.62
N CYS A 596 11.00 -27.05 -13.57
CA CYS A 596 10.79 -27.63 -14.90
C CYS A 596 11.86 -27.23 -15.92
N SER A 597 12.64 -26.17 -15.70
CA SER A 597 13.71 -25.71 -16.61
C SER A 597 15.04 -26.47 -16.46
N LYS A 598 15.01 -27.76 -16.05
CA LYS A 598 16.22 -28.60 -15.97
C LYS A 598 16.79 -29.04 -17.33
N SER A 599 16.35 -28.47 -18.45
CA SER A 599 16.75 -28.93 -19.78
C SER A 599 17.38 -27.88 -20.70
N ASP A 600 17.71 -26.68 -20.24
CA ASP A 600 18.66 -25.85 -21.00
C ASP A 600 19.40 -24.86 -20.08
N GLY A 601 20.70 -25.04 -19.97
CA GLY A 601 21.53 -24.44 -18.93
C GLY A 601 21.92 -22.99 -19.19
N THR A 602 21.04 -22.02 -18.87
CA THR A 602 21.44 -20.59 -18.96
C THR A 602 20.82 -19.63 -17.94
N LEU A 603 20.49 -20.08 -16.73
CA LEU A 603 20.32 -19.19 -15.57
C LEU A 603 20.91 -19.85 -14.32
N SER A 604 21.78 -19.15 -13.59
CA SER A 604 22.39 -19.66 -12.36
C SER A 604 21.33 -19.77 -11.25
N PRO A 605 21.26 -20.90 -10.51
CA PRO A 605 20.25 -21.15 -9.48
C PRO A 605 20.18 -20.12 -8.34
N ILE A 606 21.20 -19.26 -8.20
CA ILE A 606 21.42 -18.39 -7.04
C ILE A 606 20.50 -17.15 -7.08
N SER A 607 20.18 -16.61 -8.27
CA SER A 607 19.37 -15.39 -8.39
C SER A 607 17.88 -15.59 -8.07
N ILE A 608 17.35 -16.81 -8.24
CA ILE A 608 15.93 -17.12 -8.02
C ILE A 608 15.62 -17.32 -6.53
N ASP A 609 16.56 -17.89 -5.77
CA ASP A 609 16.46 -18.01 -4.31
C ASP A 609 16.66 -16.65 -3.61
N GLU A 610 17.48 -15.75 -4.17
CA GLU A 610 17.65 -14.38 -3.66
C GLU A 610 16.40 -13.52 -3.89
N LEU A 611 15.81 -13.52 -5.09
CA LEU A 611 14.52 -12.84 -5.36
C LEU A 611 13.36 -13.43 -4.53
N GLY A 612 13.39 -14.73 -4.27
CA GLY A 612 12.44 -15.39 -3.38
C GLY A 612 12.58 -14.95 -1.92
N LYS A 613 13.82 -14.78 -1.44
CA LYS A 613 14.11 -14.26 -0.09
C LYS A 613 13.80 -12.77 0.06
N GLU A 614 14.04 -11.96 -0.97
CA GLU A 614 13.67 -10.54 -0.96
C GLU A 614 12.15 -10.35 -0.98
N ALA A 615 11.41 -11.14 -1.77
CA ALA A 615 9.95 -11.13 -1.74
C ALA A 615 9.38 -11.64 -0.40
N GLU A 616 9.95 -12.72 0.16
CA GLU A 616 9.60 -13.21 1.49
C GLU A 616 9.97 -12.21 2.59
N GLN A 617 11.06 -11.45 2.47
CA GLN A 617 11.45 -10.38 3.40
C GLN A 617 10.57 -9.13 3.27
N ALA A 618 10.20 -8.73 2.05
CA ALA A 618 9.30 -7.59 1.82
C ALA A 618 7.90 -7.89 2.35
N VAL A 619 7.44 -9.14 2.17
CA VAL A 619 6.19 -9.63 2.76
C VAL A 619 6.31 -9.74 4.27
N ALA A 620 7.37 -10.36 4.79
CA ALA A 620 7.57 -10.45 6.24
C ALA A 620 7.68 -9.06 6.89
N SER A 621 8.16 -8.06 6.15
CA SER A 621 8.20 -6.65 6.55
C SER A 621 6.80 -6.03 6.58
N LEU A 622 5.97 -6.24 5.53
CA LEU A 622 4.57 -5.79 5.48
C LEU A 622 3.68 -6.51 6.50
N GLU A 623 3.90 -7.81 6.72
CA GLU A 623 3.26 -8.58 7.78
C GLU A 623 3.69 -8.06 9.15
N LYS A 624 4.99 -7.81 9.39
CA LYS A 624 5.47 -7.19 10.65
C LYS A 624 4.88 -5.83 10.94
N GLN A 625 4.53 -5.05 9.92
CA GLN A 625 3.85 -3.76 10.10
C GLN A 625 2.39 -3.93 10.55
N LEU A 626 1.78 -5.10 10.29
CA LEU A 626 0.42 -5.47 10.71
C LEU A 626 0.40 -6.23 12.05
N TRP A 627 1.55 -6.67 12.55
CA TRP A 627 1.69 -7.42 13.80
C TRP A 627 1.31 -6.55 15.01
N ALA A 628 0.33 -7.02 15.78
CA ALA A 628 -0.20 -6.32 16.93
C ALA A 628 -0.55 -7.30 18.05
N GLU A 629 -0.19 -6.94 19.29
CA GLU A 629 -0.63 -7.65 20.48
C GLU A 629 -2.17 -7.67 20.57
N PRO A 630 -2.78 -8.73 21.14
CA PRO A 630 -4.22 -8.80 21.30
C PRO A 630 -4.70 -7.64 22.17
N ARG A 631 -5.76 -6.95 21.74
CA ARG A 631 -6.41 -5.87 22.47
C ARG A 631 -7.92 -5.99 22.36
N PHE A 632 -8.63 -5.75 23.45
CA PHE A 632 -10.08 -5.70 23.44
C PHE A 632 -10.52 -4.32 22.96
N HIS A 633 -11.07 -4.27 21.75
CA HIS A 633 -11.70 -3.06 21.24
C HIS A 633 -13.08 -2.84 21.87
N GLN A 634 -13.81 -3.93 22.07
CA GLN A 634 -15.03 -3.96 22.87
C GLN A 634 -14.86 -4.99 23.99
N ALA A 635 -14.83 -4.53 25.23
CA ALA A 635 -14.71 -5.38 26.42
C ALA A 635 -16.07 -5.93 26.85
N LEU A 636 -16.03 -7.03 27.61
CA LEU A 636 -17.21 -7.60 28.26
C LEU A 636 -17.88 -6.59 29.20
N ARG A 637 -19.19 -6.72 29.38
CA ARG A 637 -19.99 -5.89 30.28
C ARG A 637 -20.78 -6.77 31.25
N ASP A 638 -20.95 -6.27 32.46
CA ASP A 638 -21.75 -6.92 33.48
C ASP A 638 -23.20 -7.08 33.02
N LEU A 639 -23.81 -8.22 33.37
CA LEU A 639 -25.15 -8.57 32.94
C LEU A 639 -25.97 -9.13 34.11
N THR A 640 -27.25 -8.80 34.16
CA THR A 640 -28.21 -9.39 35.11
C THR A 640 -29.35 -10.03 34.33
N GLU A 641 -29.61 -11.31 34.56
CA GLU A 641 -30.64 -12.06 33.85
C GLU A 641 -31.50 -12.90 34.79
N SER A 642 -32.65 -13.34 34.29
CA SER A 642 -33.57 -14.20 35.05
C SER A 642 -33.25 -15.68 34.84
N ARG A 643 -33.58 -16.51 35.85
CA ARG A 643 -33.44 -17.97 35.75
C ARG A 643 -34.14 -18.52 34.50
N GLY A 644 -33.42 -19.35 33.76
CA GLY A 644 -33.91 -20.00 32.55
C GLY A 644 -33.66 -19.22 31.25
N ALA A 645 -33.17 -17.98 31.33
CA ALA A 645 -32.77 -17.20 30.16
C ALA A 645 -31.54 -17.81 29.45
N THR A 646 -31.32 -17.38 28.21
CA THR A 646 -30.07 -17.64 27.49
C THR A 646 -29.24 -16.36 27.51
N VAL A 647 -28.04 -16.43 28.09
CA VAL A 647 -27.11 -15.30 28.21
C VAL A 647 -26.10 -15.35 27.07
N ASN A 648 -25.82 -14.19 26.47
CA ASN A 648 -24.76 -14.01 25.48
C ASN A 648 -23.76 -12.97 25.99
N LEU A 649 -22.53 -13.40 26.22
CA LEU A 649 -21.40 -12.54 26.52
C LEU A 649 -20.56 -12.40 25.25
N ALA A 650 -20.30 -11.16 24.82
CA ALA A 650 -19.58 -10.88 23.59
C ALA A 650 -18.52 -9.80 23.81
N CYS A 651 -17.37 -9.97 23.16
CA CYS A 651 -16.29 -9.00 23.12
C CYS A 651 -15.58 -9.06 21.75
N THR A 652 -14.93 -7.97 21.38
CA THR A 652 -14.23 -7.84 20.10
C THR A 652 -12.73 -7.67 20.35
N ILE A 653 -11.94 -8.58 19.79
CA ILE A 653 -10.49 -8.68 19.95
C ILE A 653 -9.83 -8.26 18.64
N HIS A 654 -8.87 -7.36 18.71
CA HIS A 654 -7.96 -7.08 17.60
C HIS A 654 -6.59 -7.60 17.95
N GLY A 655 -5.94 -8.32 17.05
CA GLY A 655 -4.58 -8.77 17.20
C GLY A 655 -4.15 -9.52 15.95
N TYR A 656 -2.87 -9.45 15.62
CA TYR A 656 -2.32 -10.22 14.52
C TYR A 656 -0.89 -10.66 14.86
N PRO A 657 -0.51 -11.94 14.74
CA PRO A 657 -1.32 -13.08 14.27
C PRO A 657 -2.61 -13.32 15.08
N ASP A 658 -3.60 -13.98 14.47
CA ASP A 658 -4.93 -14.18 15.05
C ASP A 658 -4.81 -14.79 16.46
N PRO A 659 -5.35 -14.13 17.49
CA PRO A 659 -5.21 -14.60 18.87
C PRO A 659 -5.91 -15.92 19.13
N GLU A 660 -5.28 -16.79 19.93
CA GLU A 660 -5.93 -17.90 20.59
C GLU A 660 -6.76 -17.38 21.76
N VAL A 661 -8.01 -17.83 21.88
CA VAL A 661 -8.97 -17.31 22.86
C VAL A 661 -9.44 -18.39 23.82
N ILE A 662 -9.38 -18.07 25.11
CA ILE A 662 -9.78 -18.94 26.22
C ILE A 662 -10.80 -18.21 27.10
N TRP A 663 -11.87 -18.90 27.47
CA TRP A 663 -12.86 -18.42 28.43
C TRP A 663 -12.68 -19.04 29.81
N LEU A 664 -12.78 -18.23 30.85
CA LEU A 664 -12.74 -18.66 32.25
C LEU A 664 -14.04 -18.27 32.96
N PHE A 665 -14.48 -19.10 33.90
CA PHE A 665 -15.51 -18.81 34.90
C PHE A 665 -14.90 -18.93 36.28
N ASP A 666 -14.89 -17.84 37.05
CA ASP A 666 -14.24 -17.75 38.37
C ASP A 666 -12.82 -18.34 38.37
N GLU A 667 -12.01 -17.89 37.41
CA GLU A 667 -10.62 -18.32 37.15
C GLU A 667 -10.43 -19.76 36.64
N ALA A 668 -11.49 -20.55 36.51
CA ALA A 668 -11.43 -21.90 35.96
C ALA A 668 -11.75 -21.93 34.45
N PRO A 669 -10.99 -22.67 33.61
CA PRO A 669 -11.28 -22.79 32.19
C PRO A 669 -12.66 -23.39 31.89
N LEU A 670 -13.46 -22.68 31.10
CA LEU A 670 -14.74 -23.16 30.61
C LEU A 670 -14.54 -24.15 29.47
N LYS A 671 -15.37 -25.20 29.44
CA LYS A 671 -15.38 -26.20 28.38
C LYS A 671 -16.70 -26.14 27.62
N LYS A 672 -16.61 -26.32 26.30
CA LYS A 672 -17.78 -26.42 25.43
C LYS A 672 -18.68 -27.58 25.86
N SER A 673 -19.97 -27.34 25.95
CA SER A 673 -21.00 -28.33 26.33
C SER A 673 -22.33 -28.00 25.64
N GLY A 674 -23.35 -28.84 25.83
CA GLY A 674 -24.69 -28.55 25.31
C GLY A 674 -25.33 -27.27 25.89
N ARG A 675 -24.85 -26.77 27.03
CA ARG A 675 -25.30 -25.49 27.65
C ARG A 675 -24.34 -24.32 27.39
N VAL A 676 -23.08 -24.60 27.06
CA VAL A 676 -22.01 -23.60 26.97
C VAL A 676 -21.41 -23.67 25.57
N GLN A 677 -21.68 -22.66 24.75
CA GLN A 677 -21.12 -22.55 23.41
C GLN A 677 -20.16 -21.36 23.36
N MET A 678 -18.98 -21.56 22.78
CA MET A 678 -18.00 -20.50 22.57
C MET A 678 -17.59 -20.49 21.11
N ASN A 679 -17.59 -19.31 20.50
CA ASN A 679 -17.15 -19.10 19.12
C ASN A 679 -16.16 -17.94 19.07
N TYR A 680 -15.18 -18.06 18.17
CA TYR A 680 -14.26 -17.00 17.81
C TYR A 680 -14.24 -16.90 16.28
N GLU A 681 -14.65 -15.75 15.76
CA GLU A 681 -14.84 -15.51 14.33
C GLU A 681 -13.64 -14.76 13.71
N ASN A 682 -13.42 -14.95 12.41
CA ASN A 682 -12.30 -14.36 11.65
C ASN A 682 -12.31 -12.81 11.57
N ASN A 683 -13.36 -12.16 12.11
CA ASN A 683 -13.51 -10.72 12.24
C ASN A 683 -13.00 -10.18 13.60
N GLY A 684 -12.64 -11.05 14.55
CA GLY A 684 -12.21 -10.71 15.91
C GLY A 684 -13.31 -10.81 16.96
N ILE A 685 -14.53 -11.20 16.60
CA ILE A 685 -15.64 -11.36 17.55
C ILE A 685 -15.48 -12.65 18.33
N CYS A 686 -15.57 -12.54 19.65
CA CYS A 686 -15.58 -13.66 20.57
C CYS A 686 -16.89 -13.70 21.34
N THR A 687 -17.62 -14.81 21.25
CA THR A 687 -18.91 -14.99 21.93
C THR A 687 -18.90 -16.20 22.85
N LEU A 688 -19.57 -16.06 23.99
CA LEU A 688 -19.90 -17.11 24.95
C LEU A 688 -21.41 -17.10 25.19
N THR A 689 -22.08 -18.17 24.77
CA THR A 689 -23.52 -18.39 24.98
C THR A 689 -23.74 -19.42 26.08
N LEU A 690 -24.54 -19.04 27.08
CA LEU A 690 -24.97 -19.88 28.19
C LEU A 690 -26.48 -20.11 28.12
N ALA A 691 -26.90 -21.32 27.78
CA ALA A 691 -28.32 -21.67 27.66
C ALA A 691 -28.94 -22.08 29.00
N ARG A 692 -30.15 -21.56 29.27
CA ARG A 692 -30.99 -21.89 30.44
C ARG A 692 -30.32 -21.61 31.79
N VAL A 693 -29.76 -20.41 31.96
CA VAL A 693 -28.94 -20.03 33.13
C VAL A 693 -29.64 -20.30 34.46
N GLN A 694 -28.88 -20.73 35.46
CA GLN A 694 -29.34 -21.02 36.82
C GLN A 694 -28.65 -20.06 37.81
N PRO A 695 -29.16 -19.90 39.05
CA PRO A 695 -28.52 -19.05 40.06
C PRO A 695 -27.04 -19.36 40.29
N GLY A 696 -26.64 -20.64 40.15
CA GLY A 696 -25.25 -21.09 40.27
C GLY A 696 -24.34 -20.74 39.08
N ASP A 697 -24.88 -20.20 37.99
CA ASP A 697 -24.10 -19.65 36.87
C ASP A 697 -23.69 -18.17 37.14
N SER A 698 -24.09 -17.59 38.28
CA SER A 698 -23.65 -16.25 38.68
C SER A 698 -22.17 -16.27 39.07
N GLY A 699 -21.38 -15.39 38.49
CA GLY A 699 -19.93 -15.34 38.73
C GLY A 699 -19.22 -14.39 37.76
N ILE A 700 -17.89 -14.43 37.77
CA ILE A 700 -17.06 -13.62 36.88
C ILE A 700 -16.65 -14.47 35.67
N TYR A 701 -17.03 -13.99 34.49
CA TYR A 701 -16.60 -14.55 33.22
C TYR A 701 -15.45 -13.71 32.67
N LYS A 702 -14.35 -14.37 32.29
CA LYS A 702 -13.16 -13.74 31.74
C LYS A 702 -12.84 -14.30 30.36
N CYS A 703 -12.56 -13.43 29.40
CA CYS A 703 -12.05 -13.78 28.09
C CYS A 703 -10.57 -13.40 28.03
N CYS A 704 -9.70 -14.37 27.75
CA CYS A 704 -8.26 -14.21 27.61
C CYS A 704 -7.87 -14.46 26.16
N ALA A 705 -7.13 -13.54 25.55
CA ALA A 705 -6.66 -13.62 24.17
C ALA A 705 -5.14 -13.55 24.13
N SER A 706 -4.49 -14.47 23.41
CA SER A 706 -3.03 -14.55 23.35
C SER A 706 -2.52 -14.82 21.93
N ASN A 707 -1.45 -14.13 21.53
CA ASN A 707 -0.70 -14.47 20.33
C ASN A 707 0.81 -14.44 20.64
N SER A 708 1.64 -14.56 19.60
CA SER A 708 3.10 -14.59 19.74
C SER A 708 3.75 -13.29 20.26
N LEU A 709 2.98 -12.21 20.36
CA LEU A 709 3.46 -10.88 20.76
C LEU A 709 3.04 -10.51 22.18
N GLY A 710 1.87 -10.97 22.62
CA GLY A 710 1.37 -10.60 23.93
C GLY A 710 0.05 -11.27 24.30
N GLN A 711 -0.47 -10.87 25.45
CA GLN A 711 -1.74 -11.35 25.98
C GLN A 711 -2.58 -10.18 26.47
N ALA A 712 -3.89 -10.26 26.26
CA ALA A 712 -4.86 -9.37 26.88
C ALA A 712 -6.00 -10.16 27.50
N GLN A 713 -6.69 -9.55 28.45
CA GLN A 713 -7.88 -10.12 29.07
C GLN A 713 -8.94 -9.05 29.33
N CYS A 714 -10.21 -9.45 29.30
CA CYS A 714 -11.31 -8.67 29.84
C CYS A 714 -12.28 -9.57 30.60
N SER A 715 -13.06 -9.00 31.50
CA SER A 715 -13.96 -9.76 32.38
C SER A 715 -15.23 -9.00 32.68
N ALA A 716 -16.31 -9.74 32.93
CA ALA A 716 -17.60 -9.23 33.34
C ALA A 716 -18.28 -10.16 34.36
N ARG A 717 -19.15 -9.59 35.18
CA ARG A 717 -19.97 -10.31 36.14
C ARG A 717 -21.34 -10.64 35.54
N LEU A 718 -21.74 -11.91 35.62
CA LEU A 718 -23.11 -12.34 35.40
C LEU A 718 -23.82 -12.50 36.75
N THR A 719 -25.01 -11.91 36.88
CA THR A 719 -25.89 -12.09 38.04
C THR A 719 -27.20 -12.72 37.56
N VAL A 720 -27.55 -13.90 38.09
CA VAL A 720 -28.81 -14.58 37.74
C VAL A 720 -29.80 -14.44 38.89
N GLY A 721 -30.87 -13.68 38.66
CA GLY A 721 -32.00 -13.53 39.58
C GLY A 721 -32.85 -14.78 39.68
N LEU A 722 -33.56 -14.91 40.81
CA LEU A 722 -34.43 -16.06 41.13
C LEU A 722 -35.58 -16.26 40.13
#